data_AF-A0A7K9N5C4-F1
#
_entry.id   AF-A0A7K9N5C4-F1
#
_cell.length_a   1.000
_cell.length_b   1.000
_cell.length_c   1.000
_cell.angle_alpha   90.00
_cell.angle_beta   90.00
_cell.angle_gamma   90.00
#
_symmetry.space_group_name_H-M   'P 1'
#
loop_
_entity.id
_entity.type
_entity.pdbx_description
1 polymer ?
#
loop_
_entity_poly.entity_id
_entity_poly.type
_entity_poly.pdbx_seq_one_letter_code
_entity_poly.pdbx_strand_id
1 'polypeptide(L)'
;MQDGSLRAYPLNDKDVSVGALKDYWYLNVHDNDYGQIRGICCSHDDRCLITCGGDGNIFTFDISLEDELLEEPSEELPKELKVIIPPPRSGLEKEKATEDIKDPDAYTIEEYKQKKEFERKMEEAEAKKNKKREELSALRHDFVFLLQKNQELPKHMQLHREEFEMDHRIFEELDRQRIQRIQLVQKELAWEHEKQLIGLQKLQTQFQDSLEFTLTVHAIQSNHQISTYSLLTLSKKYAPDKKHGDSKWAVLKEKWTALKQAERAEEMKMLREKSSNEAEKLETPEDRKPAMRYIESKREKIRRIVEKYDALKAKIMKRRAEWHELYKSKPRDNYENFEDAEEIKEERANIGCYRLKTATNYTLTEQERMSTEKKMMQLESLEELIHKMKMNMNKEIVSLRDLKVSIIDEIKGFVKELKSIQASLDLSEHLPIPPIPQLHPDEVPEKVIEFNSDVLLKFKEEQEAKAKLKEPLEGCPSSRAFRHVFFQTPPVEEGDPMAQAGDASAVVTEEKKAFEMEKAEPTEMELEILKREKIKNLYLQETLIKKINTLVINFDAELRLLQHKKLKMDRQMKSADLRCITCCDELIILKKLEVHENLLEEQICALINEQENIQSKLKSYLAQMEDRKCEIVMLQEREKALYASFEASLGEDNEFADFLTDILKKDVEFVEKKEVGREADEKNENKEVDGEKPGLKTDEENCGSEDVAFDGCLCPEGCSEDLFLNTIQLQRQRIGIEKALEEEKKVAADLKKEYNALAKKEKEIETSLDTTNRELEAFQWEKLQRLNELYVAVPLRLHQVQCLVDGEMPRDFSQTLVFTNQSLQYLQKRIVDLRNEKIMQREIHKKAWEQHKQLLQDKKEMEAEIQRLEERCNHLMMEKFGRLVDFEAVQAHSVNIPMEKMKVRIMEKEYEHFVELREWEKRIVVLQHQLTKLTKENTSKLHQLNRFCHEKHQLETELESLTTDLGRDFQDSQTADSKARARLESRLIHMTRNMVFLREEINGVSIK
;
A
#
# COMPACT_ATOMS: atom_id res chain seq x y z
N MET A 1 83.17 -47.29 -4.52
CA MET A 1 82.38 -46.60 -5.56
C MET A 1 81.08 -46.20 -4.88
N GLN A 2 80.80 -44.91 -4.73
CA GLN A 2 79.61 -44.44 -3.97
C GLN A 2 78.32 -44.66 -4.75
N ASP A 3 78.42 -44.82 -6.06
CA ASP A 3 77.33 -45.22 -6.93
C ASP A 3 77.49 -46.73 -7.12
N GLY A 4 76.40 -47.52 -7.09
CA GLY A 4 76.36 -49.00 -7.18
C GLY A 4 76.89 -49.61 -8.50
N SER A 5 77.73 -48.87 -9.22
CA SER A 5 78.25 -49.18 -10.53
C SER A 5 79.64 -49.81 -10.49
N LEU A 6 79.83 -50.80 -11.36
CA LEU A 6 81.08 -51.48 -11.63
C LEU A 6 81.72 -50.89 -12.89
N ARG A 7 83.01 -50.55 -12.82
CA ARG A 7 83.81 -50.06 -13.94
C ARG A 7 85.00 -50.98 -14.18
N ALA A 8 85.13 -51.49 -15.41
CA ALA A 8 86.25 -52.31 -15.83
C ALA A 8 87.04 -51.60 -16.93
N TYR A 9 88.37 -51.57 -16.78
CA TYR A 9 89.30 -50.93 -17.72
C TYR A 9 90.23 -52.01 -18.29
N PRO A 10 90.37 -52.14 -19.61
CA PRO A 10 91.37 -53.02 -20.22
C PRO A 10 92.77 -52.41 -20.03
N LEU A 11 93.67 -53.15 -19.38
CA LEU A 11 95.06 -52.75 -19.16
C LEU A 11 95.98 -53.44 -20.18
N ASN A 12 96.56 -52.68 -21.11
CA ASN A 12 97.67 -53.13 -21.96
C ASN A 12 99.00 -52.71 -21.30
N ASP A 13 99.87 -53.69 -21.03
CA ASP A 13 101.18 -53.66 -20.35
C ASP A 13 101.72 -52.34 -19.71
N LYS A 14 101.81 -52.42 -18.37
CA LYS A 14 102.72 -51.79 -17.38
C LYS A 14 102.92 -50.27 -17.26
N ASP A 15 102.42 -49.42 -18.15
CA ASP A 15 102.46 -47.96 -17.93
C ASP A 15 101.05 -47.35 -17.72
N VAL A 16 100.73 -47.02 -16.46
CA VAL A 16 99.47 -46.35 -16.09
C VAL A 16 99.54 -44.87 -16.51
N SER A 17 99.31 -44.59 -17.79
CA SER A 17 99.09 -43.22 -18.26
C SER A 17 97.59 -42.88 -18.26
N VAL A 18 97.24 -41.66 -17.82
CA VAL A 18 95.85 -41.18 -17.69
C VAL A 18 95.07 -41.22 -19.02
N GLY A 19 95.78 -41.31 -20.16
CA GLY A 19 95.18 -41.45 -21.48
C GLY A 19 94.57 -42.81 -21.80
N ALA A 20 95.01 -43.89 -21.13
CA ALA A 20 94.52 -45.25 -21.35
C ALA A 20 93.22 -45.59 -20.59
N LEU A 21 92.81 -44.74 -19.62
CA LEU A 21 91.57 -44.88 -18.86
C LEU A 21 90.32 -44.34 -19.59
N LYS A 22 90.42 -44.08 -20.91
CA LYS A 22 89.30 -43.55 -21.70
C LYS A 22 88.31 -44.61 -22.13
N ASP A 23 88.79 -45.83 -22.34
CA ASP A 23 87.96 -46.95 -22.76
C ASP A 23 87.63 -47.76 -21.52
N TYR A 24 86.38 -47.70 -21.09
CA TYR A 24 85.91 -48.44 -19.93
C TYR A 24 84.55 -49.04 -20.18
N TRP A 25 84.38 -50.24 -19.65
CA TRP A 25 83.08 -50.86 -19.53
C TRP A 25 82.45 -50.39 -18.21
N TYR A 26 81.19 -49.97 -18.30
CA TYR A 26 80.42 -49.46 -17.17
C TYR A 26 79.12 -50.23 -17.07
N LEU A 27 78.86 -50.83 -15.92
CA LEU A 27 77.59 -51.47 -15.63
C LEU A 27 77.11 -51.04 -14.25
N ASN A 28 75.85 -50.63 -14.17
CA ASN A 28 75.23 -50.35 -12.89
C ASN A 28 74.56 -51.62 -12.36
N VAL A 29 75.10 -52.18 -11.29
CA VAL A 29 74.76 -53.55 -10.85
C VAL A 29 73.98 -53.52 -9.54
N HIS A 30 74.43 -52.71 -8.59
CA HIS A 30 73.79 -52.54 -7.29
C HIS A 30 72.94 -51.27 -7.29
N ASP A 31 72.02 -51.17 -6.33
CA ASP A 31 71.16 -49.99 -6.17
C ASP A 31 71.99 -48.71 -6.00
N ASN A 32 71.58 -47.62 -6.67
CA ASN A 32 72.35 -46.37 -6.71
C ASN A 32 72.35 -45.64 -5.36
N ASP A 33 71.25 -45.73 -4.60
CA ASP A 33 71.08 -44.93 -3.39
C ASP A 33 71.56 -45.67 -2.13
N TYR A 34 71.37 -47.00 -2.07
CA TYR A 34 71.71 -47.83 -0.89
C TYR A 34 72.72 -48.96 -1.19
N GLY A 35 73.04 -49.23 -2.47
CA GLY A 35 73.85 -50.35 -2.94
C GLY A 35 75.32 -50.00 -3.21
N GLN A 36 75.97 -49.26 -2.32
CA GLN A 36 77.39 -48.93 -2.49
C GLN A 36 78.26 -50.18 -2.53
N ILE A 37 79.08 -50.37 -3.56
CA ILE A 37 79.93 -51.55 -3.69
C ILE A 37 80.99 -51.53 -2.57
N ARG A 38 80.87 -52.48 -1.63
CA ARG A 38 81.74 -52.63 -0.46
C ARG A 38 82.95 -53.51 -0.72
N GLY A 39 82.84 -54.47 -1.64
CA GLY A 39 83.94 -55.36 -1.97
C GLY A 39 83.85 -55.87 -3.41
N ILE A 40 85.00 -55.98 -4.06
CA ILE A 40 85.16 -56.60 -5.38
C ILE A 40 86.33 -57.58 -5.26
N CYS A 41 86.14 -58.83 -5.69
CA CYS A 41 87.16 -59.87 -5.63
C CYS A 41 87.04 -60.80 -6.85
N CYS A 42 88.16 -61.23 -7.41
CA CYS A 42 88.16 -62.32 -8.40
C CYS A 42 88.12 -63.68 -7.68
N SER A 43 87.57 -64.70 -8.33
CA SER A 43 87.72 -66.09 -7.91
C SER A 43 89.19 -66.52 -8.02
N HIS A 44 89.57 -67.59 -7.32
CA HIS A 44 90.96 -68.06 -7.28
C HIS A 44 91.52 -68.46 -8.67
N ASP A 45 90.65 -68.80 -9.61
CA ASP A 45 90.98 -69.16 -10.99
C ASP A 45 90.88 -67.97 -11.97
N ASP A 46 90.63 -66.75 -11.49
CA ASP A 46 90.48 -65.50 -12.25
C ASP A 46 89.41 -65.55 -13.37
N ARG A 47 88.52 -66.56 -13.33
CA ARG A 47 87.42 -66.73 -14.29
C ARG A 47 86.15 -65.99 -13.89
N CYS A 48 85.96 -65.69 -12.61
CA CYS A 48 84.77 -65.00 -12.13
C CYS A 48 85.14 -63.76 -11.32
N LEU A 49 84.42 -62.66 -11.51
CA LEU A 49 84.48 -61.45 -10.70
C LEU A 49 83.26 -61.36 -9.79
N ILE A 50 83.47 -61.21 -8.49
CA ILE A 50 82.43 -61.16 -7.48
C ILE A 50 82.33 -59.73 -6.93
N THR A 51 81.15 -59.14 -6.96
CA THR A 51 80.85 -57.84 -6.36
C THR A 51 79.87 -57.97 -5.21
N CYS A 52 80.15 -57.28 -4.11
CA CYS A 52 79.31 -57.24 -2.91
C CYS A 52 78.91 -55.80 -2.62
N GLY A 53 77.61 -55.53 -2.60
CA GLY A 53 77.03 -54.21 -2.38
C GLY A 53 76.52 -54.01 -0.95
N GLY A 54 76.36 -52.74 -0.56
CA GLY A 54 75.74 -52.34 0.70
C GLY A 54 74.25 -52.65 0.79
N ASP A 55 73.63 -53.02 -0.33
CA ASP A 55 72.26 -53.55 -0.47
C ASP A 55 72.14 -55.01 -0.01
N GLY A 56 73.26 -55.66 0.35
CA GLY A 56 73.30 -57.05 0.81
C GLY A 56 73.33 -58.08 -0.31
N ASN A 57 73.34 -57.64 -1.57
CA ASN A 57 73.42 -58.51 -2.74
C ASN A 57 74.88 -58.82 -3.10
N ILE A 58 75.11 -60.04 -3.58
CA ILE A 58 76.39 -60.48 -4.13
C ILE A 58 76.16 -60.96 -5.56
N PHE A 59 76.85 -60.35 -6.53
CA PHE A 59 76.78 -60.74 -7.93
C PHE A 59 78.10 -61.36 -8.37
N THR A 60 78.02 -62.39 -9.21
CA THR A 60 79.17 -63.06 -9.82
C THR A 60 79.11 -62.91 -11.33
N PHE A 61 80.21 -62.46 -11.93
CA PHE A 61 80.36 -62.23 -13.36
C PHE A 61 81.42 -63.17 -13.92
N ASP A 62 81.14 -63.90 -15.00
CA ASP A 62 82.16 -64.68 -15.70
C ASP A 62 82.99 -63.77 -16.62
N ILE A 63 84.32 -63.81 -16.46
CA ILE A 63 85.31 -63.18 -17.31
C ILE A 63 85.85 -64.26 -18.25
N SER A 64 85.25 -64.37 -19.43
CA SER A 64 85.73 -65.26 -20.49
C SER A 64 86.68 -64.49 -21.41
N LEU A 65 87.98 -64.84 -21.43
CA LEU A 65 88.91 -64.41 -22.47
C LEU A 65 88.63 -65.26 -23.73
N GLU A 66 88.26 -64.60 -24.83
CA GLU A 66 88.00 -65.24 -26.13
C GLU A 66 89.30 -65.79 -26.73
N ASP A 67 89.68 -67.02 -26.36
CA ASP A 67 90.63 -67.83 -27.13
C ASP A 67 90.50 -69.30 -26.72
N GLU A 68 89.40 -69.96 -27.11
CA GLU A 68 89.31 -71.43 -27.29
C GLU A 68 87.91 -71.78 -27.86
N LEU A 69 87.80 -71.79 -29.18
CA LEU A 69 86.68 -72.39 -29.91
C LEU A 69 87.27 -73.40 -30.88
N LEU A 70 87.20 -74.70 -30.57
CA LEU A 70 87.12 -75.81 -31.53
C LEU A 70 86.90 -77.14 -30.77
N GLU A 71 85.73 -77.74 -31.01
CA GLU A 71 85.34 -79.17 -30.92
C GLU A 71 84.02 -79.44 -30.15
N GLU A 72 82.94 -79.53 -30.94
CA GLU A 72 81.76 -80.44 -30.94
C GLU A 72 81.00 -80.84 -29.62
N PRO A 73 79.70 -81.18 -29.73
CA PRO A 73 78.67 -80.77 -28.78
C PRO A 73 78.10 -81.89 -27.90
N SER A 74 77.67 -81.56 -26.67
CA SER A 74 76.77 -82.39 -25.88
C SER A 74 75.91 -81.56 -24.91
N GLU A 75 74.59 -81.78 -25.03
CA GLU A 75 73.55 -81.79 -23.98
C GLU A 75 73.25 -80.53 -23.14
N GLU A 76 72.01 -80.07 -23.31
CA GLU A 76 71.11 -79.42 -22.33
C GLU A 76 71.65 -78.29 -21.43
N LEU A 77 71.51 -77.04 -21.89
CA LEU A 77 71.24 -75.89 -21.01
C LEU A 77 70.20 -74.93 -21.64
N PRO A 78 69.24 -74.37 -20.86
CA PRO A 78 68.19 -73.51 -21.37
C PRO A 78 68.73 -72.23 -22.00
N LYS A 79 68.20 -71.86 -23.17
CA LYS A 79 68.36 -70.55 -23.79
C LYS A 79 67.61 -69.49 -22.99
N GLU A 80 68.12 -69.09 -21.83
CA GLU A 80 67.75 -67.82 -21.21
C GLU A 80 69.00 -66.95 -21.11
N LEU A 81 68.92 -65.79 -21.77
CA LEU A 81 69.80 -64.62 -21.64
C LEU A 81 71.27 -64.78 -22.08
N LYS A 82 71.49 -65.05 -23.38
CA LYS A 82 72.69 -64.53 -24.07
C LYS A 82 72.42 -63.11 -24.56
N VAL A 83 72.74 -62.11 -23.75
CA VAL A 83 72.74 -60.71 -24.17
C VAL A 83 74.02 -60.47 -24.98
N ILE A 84 73.88 -60.16 -26.26
CA ILE A 84 74.97 -59.68 -27.10
C ILE A 84 75.30 -58.26 -26.62
N ILE A 85 76.52 -58.06 -26.12
CA ILE A 85 76.98 -56.74 -25.66
C ILE A 85 77.32 -55.90 -26.91
N PRO A 86 76.66 -54.74 -27.14
CA PRO A 86 77.04 -53.85 -28.22
C PRO A 86 78.39 -53.16 -27.91
N PRO A 87 79.18 -52.78 -28.94
CA PRO A 87 80.45 -52.10 -28.73
C PRO A 87 80.27 -50.75 -28.00
N PRO A 88 81.30 -50.28 -27.28
CA PRO A 88 81.23 -49.06 -26.45
C PRO A 88 80.79 -47.85 -27.28
N ARG A 89 79.75 -47.14 -26.79
CA ARG A 89 79.23 -45.92 -27.41
C ARG A 89 80.28 -44.80 -27.35
N SER A 90 80.90 -44.49 -28.47
CA SER A 90 81.70 -43.27 -28.65
C SER A 90 80.79 -42.09 -29.06
N GLY A 91 80.72 -41.02 -28.25
CA GLY A 91 80.25 -39.71 -28.73
C GLY A 91 79.05 -39.04 -28.02
N LEU A 92 79.02 -38.99 -26.69
CA LEU A 92 77.99 -38.26 -25.91
C LEU A 92 78.36 -36.79 -25.62
N GLU A 93 78.83 -36.02 -26.61
CA GLU A 93 79.01 -34.56 -26.45
C GLU A 93 78.30 -33.72 -27.52
N LYS A 94 77.43 -34.31 -28.36
CA LYS A 94 76.60 -33.54 -29.32
C LYS A 94 75.15 -34.01 -29.45
N GLU A 95 74.52 -34.49 -28.39
CA GLU A 95 73.06 -34.50 -28.34
C GLU A 95 72.58 -33.11 -27.92
N LYS A 96 72.06 -32.34 -28.89
CA LYS A 96 71.33 -31.09 -28.58
C LYS A 96 70.15 -31.44 -27.70
N ALA A 97 69.87 -30.61 -26.68
CA ALA A 97 68.64 -30.70 -25.90
C ALA A 97 67.44 -30.85 -26.84
N THR A 98 66.66 -31.91 -26.66
CA THR A 98 65.45 -32.17 -27.45
C THR A 98 64.51 -30.98 -27.35
N GLU A 99 64.11 -30.42 -28.49
CA GLU A 99 63.13 -29.35 -28.53
C GLU A 99 61.77 -29.88 -28.08
N ASP A 100 61.11 -29.15 -27.18
CA ASP A 100 59.78 -29.48 -26.68
C ASP A 100 58.76 -29.55 -27.83
N ILE A 101 57.83 -30.51 -27.76
CA ILE A 101 56.81 -30.71 -28.79
C ILE A 101 55.86 -29.50 -28.79
N LYS A 102 55.89 -28.69 -29.86
CA LYS A 102 55.07 -27.47 -30.01
C LYS A 102 53.69 -27.72 -30.63
N ASP A 103 53.41 -28.95 -31.04
CA ASP A 103 52.17 -29.30 -31.72
C ASP A 103 51.11 -29.71 -30.69
N PRO A 104 50.00 -28.97 -30.54
CA PRO A 104 48.97 -29.26 -29.52
C PRO A 104 48.26 -30.61 -29.71
N ASP A 105 48.36 -31.21 -30.90
CA ASP A 105 47.77 -32.53 -31.21
C ASP A 105 48.78 -33.70 -31.08
N ALA A 106 50.04 -33.42 -30.78
CA ALA A 106 51.04 -34.47 -30.61
C ALA A 106 50.95 -35.07 -29.20
N TYR A 107 50.90 -36.40 -29.14
CA TYR A 107 50.82 -37.13 -27.88
C TYR A 107 51.99 -36.80 -26.95
N THR A 108 51.68 -36.59 -25.68
CA THR A 108 52.69 -36.49 -24.63
C THR A 108 53.47 -37.81 -24.57
N ILE A 109 54.76 -37.78 -24.22
CA ILE A 109 55.60 -39.00 -24.13
C ILE A 109 54.95 -40.08 -23.25
N GLU A 110 54.25 -39.68 -22.19
CA GLU A 110 53.48 -40.58 -21.32
C GLU A 110 52.25 -41.17 -22.02
N GLU A 111 51.47 -40.36 -22.74
CA GLU A 111 50.30 -40.80 -23.50
C GLU A 111 50.70 -41.75 -24.64
N TYR A 112 51.82 -41.47 -25.31
CA TYR A 112 52.39 -42.36 -26.33
C TYR A 112 52.81 -43.70 -25.73
N LYS A 113 53.46 -43.68 -24.56
CA LYS A 113 53.85 -44.91 -23.85
C LYS A 113 52.63 -45.73 -23.43
N GLN A 114 51.60 -45.08 -22.89
CA GLN A 114 50.34 -45.73 -22.51
C GLN A 114 49.62 -46.32 -23.74
N LYS A 115 49.55 -45.58 -24.85
CA LYS A 115 48.94 -46.03 -26.10
C LYS A 115 49.68 -47.23 -26.68
N LYS A 116 51.01 -47.17 -26.73
CA LYS A 116 51.85 -48.28 -27.20
C LYS A 116 51.72 -49.53 -26.33
N GLU A 117 51.64 -49.37 -25.01
CA GLU A 117 51.37 -50.51 -24.11
C GLU A 117 49.97 -51.08 -24.31
N PHE A 118 48.97 -50.23 -24.55
CA PHE A 118 47.61 -50.64 -24.84
C PHE A 118 47.52 -51.39 -26.18
N GLU A 119 48.15 -50.86 -27.24
CA GLU A 119 48.27 -51.52 -28.54
C GLU A 119 48.95 -52.88 -28.42
N ARG A 120 50.07 -52.97 -27.69
CA ARG A 120 50.73 -54.26 -27.40
C ARG A 120 49.79 -55.25 -26.70
N LYS A 121 49.05 -54.80 -25.68
CA LYS A 121 48.06 -55.64 -24.98
C LYS A 121 46.93 -56.09 -25.91
N MET A 122 46.49 -55.22 -26.84
CA MET A 122 45.46 -55.54 -27.83
C MET A 122 45.98 -56.55 -28.85
N GLU A 123 47.19 -56.36 -29.39
CA GLU A 123 47.84 -57.32 -30.28
C GLU A 123 48.03 -58.68 -29.62
N GLU A 124 48.50 -58.72 -28.37
CA GLU A 124 48.62 -59.97 -27.60
C GLU A 124 47.26 -60.65 -27.39
N ALA A 125 46.20 -59.87 -27.14
CA ALA A 125 44.85 -60.39 -26.99
C ALA A 125 44.28 -60.91 -28.33
N GLU A 126 44.53 -60.22 -29.44
CA GLU A 126 44.13 -60.64 -30.79
C GLU A 126 44.89 -61.89 -31.23
N ALA A 127 46.19 -61.97 -30.97
CA ALA A 127 46.99 -63.16 -31.22
C ALA A 127 46.44 -64.37 -30.45
N LYS A 128 46.07 -64.20 -29.17
CA LYS A 128 45.41 -65.25 -28.37
C LYS A 128 44.04 -65.64 -28.95
N LYS A 129 43.24 -64.66 -29.41
CA LYS A 129 41.95 -64.93 -30.06
C LYS A 129 42.13 -65.69 -31.37
N ASN A 130 43.09 -65.30 -32.21
CA ASN A 130 43.38 -65.96 -33.48
C ASN A 130 43.86 -67.40 -33.25
N LYS A 131 44.76 -67.61 -32.29
CA LYS A 131 45.16 -68.96 -31.87
C LYS A 131 43.95 -69.82 -31.43
N LYS A 132 43.03 -69.24 -30.64
CA LYS A 132 41.78 -69.94 -30.25
C LYS A 132 40.83 -70.19 -31.43
N ARG A 133 40.77 -69.29 -32.41
CA ARG A 133 39.99 -69.47 -33.64
C ARG A 133 40.55 -70.61 -34.50
N GLU A 134 41.87 -70.68 -34.62
CA GLU A 134 42.57 -71.78 -35.29
C GLU A 134 42.28 -73.11 -34.58
N GLU A 135 42.44 -73.17 -33.26
CA GLU A 135 42.08 -74.34 -32.44
C GLU A 135 40.62 -74.75 -32.64
N LEU A 136 39.67 -73.81 -32.61
CA LEU A 136 38.25 -74.08 -32.88
C LEU A 136 37.99 -74.52 -34.31
N SER A 137 38.71 -73.99 -35.29
CA SER A 137 38.58 -74.38 -36.69
C SER A 137 39.06 -75.81 -36.93
N ALA A 138 40.14 -76.22 -36.24
CA ALA A 138 40.62 -77.59 -36.23
C ALA A 138 39.60 -78.51 -35.55
N LEU A 139 39.10 -78.17 -34.36
CA LEU A 139 38.08 -78.94 -33.66
C LEU A 139 36.76 -79.05 -34.45
N ARG A 140 36.37 -78.00 -35.18
CA ARG A 140 35.20 -78.05 -36.08
C ARG A 140 35.43 -78.99 -37.26
N HIS A 141 36.62 -78.98 -37.85
CA HIS A 141 36.98 -79.95 -38.88
C HIS A 141 36.95 -81.38 -38.33
N ASP A 142 37.53 -81.60 -37.15
CA ASP A 142 37.51 -82.90 -36.48
C ASP A 142 36.07 -83.35 -36.16
N PHE A 143 35.21 -82.45 -35.71
CA PHE A 143 33.79 -82.76 -35.45
C PHE A 143 33.00 -83.07 -36.72
N VAL A 144 33.21 -82.31 -37.80
CA VAL A 144 32.60 -82.61 -39.12
C VAL A 144 33.10 -83.95 -39.65
N PHE A 145 34.39 -84.24 -39.48
CA PHE A 145 34.98 -85.52 -39.84
C PHE A 145 34.38 -86.68 -39.03
N LEU A 146 34.18 -86.49 -37.72
CA LEU A 146 33.48 -87.46 -36.87
C LEU A 146 32.02 -87.67 -37.30
N LEU A 147 31.32 -86.60 -37.69
CA LEU A 147 29.94 -86.67 -38.15
C LEU A 147 29.83 -87.41 -39.50
N GLN A 148 30.79 -87.19 -40.41
CA GLN A 148 30.92 -87.94 -41.66
C GLN A 148 31.22 -89.42 -41.40
N LYS A 149 32.16 -89.73 -40.50
CA LYS A 149 32.46 -91.12 -40.09
C LYS A 149 31.27 -91.84 -39.47
N ASN A 150 30.48 -91.13 -38.67
CA ASN A 150 29.24 -91.67 -38.10
C ASN A 150 28.18 -91.94 -39.18
N GLN A 151 28.09 -91.10 -40.22
CA GLN A 151 27.18 -91.31 -41.36
C GLN A 151 27.60 -92.49 -42.25
N GLU A 152 28.89 -92.81 -42.33
CA GLU A 152 29.41 -93.99 -43.06
C GLU A 152 29.04 -95.33 -42.39
N LEU A 153 28.66 -95.32 -41.10
CA LEU A 153 28.28 -96.52 -40.36
C LEU A 153 26.86 -96.99 -40.72
N PRO A 154 26.55 -98.30 -40.61
CA PRO A 154 25.19 -98.81 -40.78
C PRO A 154 24.18 -98.16 -39.82
N LYS A 155 22.95 -97.90 -40.27
CA LYS A 155 21.89 -97.13 -39.54
C LYS A 155 21.62 -97.56 -38.08
N HIS A 156 21.90 -98.80 -37.69
CA HIS A 156 21.70 -99.31 -36.33
C HIS A 156 22.90 -99.08 -35.39
N MET A 157 24.01 -98.58 -35.93
CA MET A 157 25.27 -98.30 -35.24
C MET A 157 25.66 -96.81 -35.35
N GLN A 158 24.81 -95.98 -35.97
CA GLN A 158 24.95 -94.54 -36.03
C GLN A 158 24.53 -93.93 -34.69
N LEU A 159 25.37 -93.09 -34.12
CA LEU A 159 25.06 -92.33 -32.89
C LEU A 159 24.10 -91.18 -33.20
N HIS A 160 23.14 -90.92 -32.32
CA HIS A 160 22.25 -89.76 -32.42
C HIS A 160 22.96 -88.47 -31.96
N ARG A 161 22.51 -87.29 -32.42
CA ARG A 161 23.14 -86.00 -32.07
C ARG A 161 23.26 -85.76 -30.56
N GLU A 162 22.30 -86.26 -29.80
CA GLU A 162 22.24 -86.17 -28.33
C GLU A 162 23.38 -86.96 -27.65
N GLU A 163 23.93 -87.99 -28.29
CA GLU A 163 25.03 -88.81 -27.75
C GLU A 163 26.42 -88.19 -28.03
N PHE A 164 26.50 -87.18 -28.91
CA PHE A 164 27.69 -86.35 -29.12
C PHE A 164 27.78 -85.17 -28.14
N GLU A 165 26.71 -84.90 -27.40
CA GLU A 165 26.70 -83.84 -26.39
C GLU A 165 27.42 -84.32 -25.13
N MET A 166 28.45 -83.56 -24.72
CA MET A 166 29.11 -83.76 -23.43
C MET A 166 28.10 -83.52 -22.29
N ASP A 167 28.35 -84.08 -21.10
CA ASP A 167 27.48 -83.95 -19.91
C ASP A 167 26.96 -82.50 -19.72
N HIS A 168 25.64 -82.33 -19.67
CA HIS A 168 24.94 -81.04 -19.55
C HIS A 168 25.48 -80.15 -18.42
N ARG A 169 25.99 -80.78 -17.35
CA ARG A 169 26.59 -80.09 -16.20
C ARG A 169 27.80 -79.23 -16.57
N ILE A 170 28.56 -79.61 -17.59
CA ILE A 170 29.73 -78.86 -18.07
C ILE A 170 29.26 -77.57 -18.76
N PHE A 171 28.18 -77.61 -19.53
CA PHE A 171 27.61 -76.43 -20.17
C PHE A 171 27.03 -75.46 -19.14
N GLU A 172 26.29 -75.96 -18.14
CA GLU A 172 25.77 -75.13 -17.04
C GLU A 172 26.89 -74.43 -16.26
N GLU A 173 27.99 -75.14 -15.97
CA GLU A 173 29.13 -74.56 -15.26
C GLU A 173 29.91 -73.55 -16.14
N LEU A 174 30.04 -73.82 -17.44
CA LEU A 174 30.61 -72.85 -18.40
C LEU A 174 29.75 -71.59 -18.53
N ASP A 175 28.42 -71.73 -18.54
CA ASP A 175 27.50 -70.60 -18.57
C ASP A 175 27.53 -69.83 -17.25
N ARG A 176 27.64 -70.52 -16.11
CA ARG A 176 27.85 -69.88 -14.81
C ARG A 176 29.17 -69.08 -14.80
N GLN A 177 30.27 -69.65 -15.27
CA GLN A 177 31.56 -68.95 -15.38
C GLN A 177 31.48 -67.78 -16.37
N ARG A 178 30.76 -67.94 -17.48
CA ARG A 178 30.52 -66.87 -18.45
C ARG A 178 29.73 -65.72 -17.82
N ILE A 179 28.67 -65.99 -17.10
CA ILE A 179 27.85 -65.00 -16.39
C ILE A 179 28.69 -64.29 -15.32
N GLN A 180 29.49 -65.02 -14.53
CA GLN A 180 30.39 -64.42 -13.53
C GLN A 180 31.43 -63.49 -14.17
N ARG A 181 32.02 -63.90 -15.32
CA ARG A 181 32.93 -63.04 -16.08
C ARG A 181 32.25 -61.81 -16.63
N ILE A 182 31.03 -61.93 -17.16
CA ILE A 182 30.23 -60.78 -17.63
C ILE A 182 29.93 -59.83 -16.46
N GLN A 183 29.53 -60.36 -15.31
CA GLN A 183 29.26 -59.55 -14.11
C GLN A 183 30.52 -58.85 -13.60
N LEU A 184 31.68 -59.50 -13.66
CA LEU A 184 32.95 -58.90 -13.28
C LEU A 184 33.30 -57.75 -14.23
N VAL A 185 33.17 -57.95 -15.55
CA VAL A 185 33.36 -56.91 -16.56
C VAL A 185 32.36 -55.76 -16.39
N GLN A 186 31.10 -56.05 -16.08
CA GLN A 186 30.09 -55.02 -15.79
C GLN A 186 30.45 -54.20 -14.54
N LYS A 187 31.03 -54.83 -13.51
CA LYS A 187 31.51 -54.11 -12.31
C LYS A 187 32.71 -53.23 -12.62
N GLU A 188 33.65 -53.71 -13.44
CA GLU A 188 34.81 -52.92 -13.89
C GLU A 188 34.38 -51.73 -14.75
N LEU A 189 33.43 -51.93 -15.68
CA LEU A 189 32.91 -50.90 -16.57
C LEU A 189 31.78 -50.05 -15.96
N ALA A 190 31.35 -50.34 -14.73
CA ALA A 190 30.19 -49.67 -14.11
C ALA A 190 30.37 -48.15 -14.03
N TRP A 191 31.58 -47.70 -13.67
CA TRP A 191 31.88 -46.27 -13.59
C TRP A 191 31.86 -45.60 -14.97
N GLU A 192 32.43 -46.24 -15.99
CA GLU A 192 32.42 -45.70 -17.36
C GLU A 192 31.00 -45.62 -17.91
N HIS A 193 30.20 -46.66 -17.69
CA HIS A 193 28.79 -46.68 -18.05
C HIS A 193 28.04 -45.52 -17.37
N GLU A 194 28.20 -45.34 -16.07
CA GLU A 194 27.54 -44.26 -15.33
C GLU A 194 27.99 -42.87 -15.80
N LYS A 195 29.29 -42.70 -16.07
CA LYS A 195 29.84 -41.46 -16.63
C LYS A 195 29.22 -41.14 -17.99
N GLN A 196 29.14 -42.12 -18.89
CA GLN A 196 28.53 -41.94 -20.21
C GLN A 196 27.02 -41.72 -20.11
N LEU A 197 26.34 -42.39 -19.18
CA LEU A 197 24.92 -42.24 -18.93
C LEU A 197 24.58 -40.83 -18.40
N ILE A 198 25.33 -40.33 -17.42
CA ILE A 198 25.20 -38.94 -16.94
C ILE A 198 25.54 -37.93 -18.05
N GLY A 199 26.58 -38.22 -18.85
CA GLY A 199 26.93 -37.40 -20.02
C GLY A 199 25.78 -37.31 -21.01
N LEU A 200 25.16 -38.44 -21.34
CA LEU A 200 23.99 -38.53 -22.20
C LEU A 200 22.78 -37.79 -21.60
N GLN A 201 22.51 -37.96 -20.30
CA GLN A 201 21.45 -37.22 -19.61
C GLN A 201 21.68 -35.69 -19.62
N LYS A 202 22.92 -35.22 -19.44
CA LYS A 202 23.25 -33.80 -19.54
C LYS A 202 23.04 -33.26 -20.96
N LEU A 203 23.40 -34.04 -21.97
CA LEU A 203 23.15 -33.69 -23.37
C LEU A 203 21.64 -33.68 -23.68
N GLN A 204 20.89 -34.67 -23.20
CA GLN A 204 19.43 -34.72 -23.33
C GLN A 204 18.78 -33.52 -22.62
N THR A 205 19.10 -33.25 -21.37
CA THR A 205 18.51 -32.10 -20.65
C THR A 205 18.81 -30.75 -21.29
N GLN A 206 20.00 -30.56 -21.88
CA GLN A 206 20.35 -29.31 -22.55
C GLN A 206 19.68 -29.16 -23.93
N PHE A 207 19.66 -30.23 -24.74
CA PHE A 207 19.25 -30.17 -26.15
C PHE A 207 17.88 -30.77 -26.45
N GLN A 208 17.37 -31.69 -25.63
CA GLN A 208 16.11 -32.41 -25.82
C GLN A 208 14.96 -31.76 -25.04
N ASP A 209 15.14 -31.48 -23.74
CA ASP A 209 14.04 -30.97 -22.89
C ASP A 209 13.52 -29.59 -23.33
N SER A 210 14.30 -28.86 -24.11
CA SER A 210 13.92 -27.56 -24.69
C SER A 210 13.16 -27.66 -26.01
N LEU A 211 13.05 -28.86 -26.61
CA LEU A 211 12.45 -29.10 -27.92
C LEU A 211 11.19 -29.98 -27.81
N GLU A 212 10.00 -29.39 -27.99
CA GLU A 212 8.82 -30.20 -28.29
C GLU A 212 8.84 -30.61 -29.77
N PHE A 213 8.87 -31.91 -30.04
CA PHE A 213 8.90 -32.44 -31.41
C PHE A 213 7.67 -32.01 -32.21
N THR A 214 7.90 -31.58 -33.46
CA THR A 214 6.82 -31.36 -34.42
C THR A 214 6.45 -32.71 -35.04
N LEU A 215 5.23 -33.16 -34.81
CA LEU A 215 4.71 -34.44 -35.26
C LEU A 215 3.70 -34.20 -36.37
N THR A 216 3.81 -34.92 -37.48
CA THR A 216 2.89 -34.78 -38.63
C THR A 216 2.14 -36.08 -38.84
N VAL A 217 0.82 -36.06 -38.62
CA VAL A 217 -0.08 -37.20 -38.84
C VAL A 217 -0.63 -37.15 -40.26
N HIS A 218 -0.44 -38.24 -41.01
CA HIS A 218 -0.99 -38.46 -42.34
C HIS A 218 -2.29 -39.28 -42.26
N ALA A 219 -3.21 -39.00 -43.17
CA ALA A 219 -4.37 -39.84 -43.39
C ALA A 219 -3.97 -41.19 -44.02
N ILE A 220 -4.86 -42.18 -43.95
CA ILE A 220 -4.58 -43.55 -44.41
C ILE A 220 -4.87 -43.70 -45.90
N GLN A 221 -5.96 -43.10 -46.40
CA GLN A 221 -6.35 -43.16 -47.82
C GLN A 221 -6.19 -41.84 -48.54
N SER A 222 -6.31 -40.71 -47.83
CA SER A 222 -6.26 -39.38 -48.41
C SER A 222 -4.89 -38.71 -48.25
N ASN A 223 -4.59 -37.72 -49.10
CA ASN A 223 -3.34 -36.93 -49.03
C ASN A 223 -3.36 -35.84 -47.94
N HIS A 224 -4.27 -35.94 -46.97
CA HIS A 224 -4.40 -34.94 -45.92
C HIS A 224 -3.37 -35.19 -44.81
N GLN A 225 -2.78 -34.12 -44.31
CA GLN A 225 -1.79 -34.16 -43.24
C GLN A 225 -2.05 -33.06 -42.22
N ILE A 226 -1.69 -33.32 -40.96
CA ILE A 226 -1.83 -32.38 -39.85
C ILE A 226 -0.56 -32.43 -39.00
N SER A 227 0.11 -31.29 -38.89
CA SER A 227 1.26 -31.13 -37.99
C SER A 227 0.88 -30.56 -36.61
N THR A 228 1.65 -30.87 -35.58
CA THR A 228 1.60 -30.15 -34.30
C THR A 228 2.24 -28.76 -34.41
N TYR A 229 1.95 -27.89 -33.46
CA TYR A 229 2.66 -26.62 -33.30
C TYR A 229 4.01 -26.86 -32.63
N SER A 230 5.06 -26.22 -33.15
CA SER A 230 6.34 -26.12 -32.42
C SER A 230 6.13 -25.24 -31.19
N LEU A 231 6.39 -25.82 -30.03
CA LEU A 231 6.30 -25.16 -28.73
C LEU A 231 7.68 -25.14 -28.10
N LEU A 232 8.08 -23.96 -27.65
CA LEU A 232 9.19 -23.80 -26.73
C LEU A 232 8.62 -23.89 -25.33
N THR A 233 9.22 -24.72 -24.48
CA THR A 233 8.84 -24.80 -23.06
C THR A 233 8.85 -23.39 -22.48
N LEU A 234 7.71 -22.94 -21.95
CA LEU A 234 7.60 -21.62 -21.32
C LEU A 234 8.72 -21.47 -20.29
N SER A 235 9.68 -20.60 -20.59
CA SER A 235 10.78 -20.35 -19.68
C SER A 235 10.19 -19.77 -18.39
N LYS A 236 10.58 -20.32 -17.24
CA LYS A 236 10.25 -19.79 -15.90
C LYS A 236 10.69 -18.33 -15.68
N LYS A 237 11.31 -17.69 -16.67
CA LYS A 237 11.73 -16.28 -16.69
C LYS A 237 10.59 -15.28 -16.45
N TYR A 238 9.33 -15.69 -16.65
CA TYR A 238 8.14 -14.85 -16.43
C TYR A 238 7.30 -15.29 -15.21
N ALA A 239 7.83 -16.13 -14.32
CA ALA A 239 7.17 -16.36 -13.04
C ALA A 239 7.19 -15.02 -12.26
N PRO A 240 6.02 -14.46 -11.93
CA PRO A 240 5.97 -13.09 -11.45
C PRO A 240 6.62 -12.99 -10.08
N ASP A 241 7.69 -12.22 -9.98
CA ASP A 241 8.04 -11.54 -8.74
C ASP A 241 6.89 -10.57 -8.42
N LYS A 242 5.83 -11.09 -7.77
CA LYS A 242 4.62 -10.37 -7.34
C LYS A 242 4.88 -9.32 -6.25
N LYS A 243 6.07 -8.72 -6.20
CA LYS A 243 6.53 -7.90 -5.06
C LYS A 243 7.13 -6.57 -5.46
N HIS A 244 6.70 -5.92 -6.54
CA HIS A 244 6.90 -4.48 -6.77
C HIS A 244 5.77 -4.01 -7.69
N GLY A 245 5.07 -2.90 -7.47
CA GLY A 245 4.87 -2.11 -6.26
C GLY A 245 3.49 -1.49 -6.37
N ASP A 246 2.70 -1.51 -5.28
CA ASP A 246 1.58 -0.58 -5.18
C ASP A 246 2.19 0.82 -5.33
N SER A 247 1.93 1.46 -6.47
CA SER A 247 2.52 2.76 -6.79
C SER A 247 2.26 3.67 -5.60
N LYS A 248 3.33 4.23 -5.00
CA LYS A 248 3.26 5.09 -3.81
C LYS A 248 2.21 6.20 -3.98
N TRP A 249 1.97 6.59 -5.23
CA TRP A 249 0.91 7.47 -5.70
C TRP A 249 -0.52 7.02 -5.31
N ALA A 250 -0.88 5.75 -5.45
CA ALA A 250 -2.22 5.25 -5.12
C ALA A 250 -2.50 5.35 -3.61
N VAL A 251 -1.51 4.97 -2.79
CA VAL A 251 -1.58 5.06 -1.32
C VAL A 251 -1.63 6.51 -0.84
N LEU A 252 -0.87 7.41 -1.48
CA LEU A 252 -0.89 8.84 -1.17
C LEU A 252 -2.19 9.51 -1.64
N LYS A 253 -2.76 9.06 -2.75
CA LYS A 253 -4.02 9.59 -3.29
C LYS A 253 -5.23 9.15 -2.47
N GLU A 254 -5.27 7.90 -2.01
CA GLU A 254 -6.29 7.44 -1.04
C GLU A 254 -6.21 8.22 0.28
N LYS A 255 -5.01 8.55 0.73
CA LYS A 255 -4.82 9.43 1.89
C LYS A 255 -5.35 10.84 1.63
N TRP A 256 -5.08 11.41 0.45
CA TRP A 256 -5.56 12.74 0.07
C TRP A 256 -7.10 12.81 -0.10
N THR A 257 -7.71 11.77 -0.69
CA THR A 257 -9.17 11.69 -0.81
C THR A 257 -9.83 11.47 0.55
N ALA A 258 -9.24 10.66 1.44
CA ALA A 258 -9.68 10.51 2.82
C ALA A 258 -9.54 11.81 3.63
N LEU A 259 -8.47 12.58 3.42
CA LEU A 259 -8.27 13.89 4.04
C LEU A 259 -9.39 14.87 3.65
N LYS A 260 -9.69 14.96 2.34
CA LYS A 260 -10.81 15.78 1.82
C LYS A 260 -12.18 15.33 2.32
N GLN A 261 -12.37 14.04 2.58
CA GLN A 261 -13.62 13.52 3.15
C GLN A 261 -13.71 13.77 4.67
N ALA A 262 -12.59 13.73 5.39
CA ALA A 262 -12.52 13.99 6.82
C ALA A 262 -12.78 15.48 7.15
N GLU A 263 -12.22 16.41 6.36
CA GLU A 263 -12.49 17.85 6.51
C GLU A 263 -13.99 18.16 6.32
N ARG A 264 -14.66 17.48 5.39
CA ARG A 264 -16.12 17.59 5.17
C ARG A 264 -16.97 17.01 6.31
N ALA A 265 -16.48 15.98 6.99
CA ALA A 265 -17.20 15.35 8.11
C ALA A 265 -17.09 16.17 9.42
N GLU A 266 -15.98 16.89 9.63
CA GLU A 266 -15.80 17.80 10.77
C GLU A 266 -16.72 19.03 10.69
N GLU A 267 -16.95 19.58 9.49
CA GLU A 267 -17.92 20.67 9.28
C GLU A 267 -19.36 20.29 9.66
N MET A 268 -19.75 19.04 9.41
CA MET A 268 -21.08 18.51 9.74
C MET A 268 -21.27 18.20 11.24
N LYS A 269 -20.19 17.96 11.99
CA LYS A 269 -20.24 17.51 13.40
C LYS A 269 -20.35 18.69 14.38
N MET A 270 -19.85 19.86 14.01
CA MET A 270 -19.91 21.10 14.81
C MET A 270 -21.34 21.65 15.02
N LEU A 271 -22.34 21.16 14.29
CA LEU A 271 -23.75 21.60 14.42
C LEU A 271 -24.55 20.88 15.53
N ARG A 272 -24.06 19.79 16.13
CA ARG A 272 -24.92 18.86 16.89
C ARG A 272 -24.76 18.83 18.42
N GLU A 273 -23.74 19.47 18.98
CA GLU A 273 -23.48 19.40 20.43
C GLU A 273 -23.63 20.77 21.09
N LYS A 274 -24.83 21.09 21.60
CA LYS A 274 -25.06 22.07 22.69
C LYS A 274 -26.55 22.13 23.10
N SER A 275 -27.01 21.19 23.92
CA SER A 275 -28.15 21.43 24.84
C SER A 275 -28.33 20.30 25.86
N SER A 276 -27.95 20.56 27.11
CA SER A 276 -28.68 20.11 28.31
C SER A 276 -27.93 20.59 29.56
N ASN A 277 -28.64 21.23 30.50
CA ASN A 277 -28.52 21.00 31.95
C ASN A 277 -29.56 21.88 32.68
N GLU A 278 -30.47 21.24 33.43
CA GLU A 278 -31.39 21.87 34.39
C GLU A 278 -30.94 21.55 35.82
N ALA A 279 -31.16 22.49 36.75
CA ALA A 279 -30.74 22.42 38.15
C ALA A 279 -31.94 22.25 39.11
N GLU A 280 -31.80 21.34 40.09
CA GLU A 280 -32.73 21.13 41.21
C GLU A 280 -32.49 22.13 42.36
N LYS A 281 -33.58 22.54 43.02
CA LYS A 281 -33.63 23.46 44.18
C LYS A 281 -34.08 22.69 45.43
N LEU A 282 -33.48 22.99 46.59
CA LEU A 282 -33.86 22.47 47.92
C LEU A 282 -34.29 23.62 48.86
N GLU A 283 -35.32 23.35 49.67
CA GLU A 283 -36.00 24.27 50.59
C GLU A 283 -35.32 24.43 51.98
N THR A 284 -35.69 25.49 52.72
CA THR A 284 -35.41 25.67 54.16
C THR A 284 -36.65 26.19 54.92
N PRO A 285 -36.87 25.86 56.22
CA PRO A 285 -38.06 26.28 56.97
C PRO A 285 -37.87 27.50 57.91
N GLU A 286 -39.01 28.01 58.39
CA GLU A 286 -39.31 29.28 59.09
C GLU A 286 -38.99 29.34 60.61
N ASP A 287 -38.82 30.56 61.17
CA ASP A 287 -39.79 31.20 62.10
C ASP A 287 -39.28 32.52 62.77
N ARG A 288 -39.88 33.70 62.49
CA ARG A 288 -39.76 34.96 63.29
C ARG A 288 -41.04 35.86 63.26
N LYS A 289 -41.11 36.83 64.19
CA LYS A 289 -42.26 37.65 64.70
C LYS A 289 -43.02 38.58 63.69
N PRO A 290 -44.28 39.02 63.99
CA PRO A 290 -45.24 39.57 63.00
C PRO A 290 -44.90 40.89 62.28
N ALA A 291 -44.09 41.80 62.85
CA ALA A 291 -43.67 43.02 62.15
C ALA A 291 -42.54 42.74 61.13
N MET A 292 -41.60 41.86 61.48
CA MET A 292 -40.62 41.31 60.53
C MET A 292 -41.31 40.49 59.44
N ARG A 293 -42.37 39.73 59.74
CA ARG A 293 -43.16 39.00 58.73
C ARG A 293 -43.73 39.91 57.65
N TYR A 294 -44.09 41.16 57.96
CA TYR A 294 -44.61 42.09 56.94
C TYR A 294 -43.50 42.60 56.00
N ILE A 295 -42.33 42.94 56.55
CA ILE A 295 -41.15 43.35 55.78
C ILE A 295 -40.61 42.15 54.96
N GLU A 296 -40.52 40.96 55.55
CA GLU A 296 -40.14 39.71 54.87
C GLU A 296 -41.15 39.30 53.80
N SER A 297 -42.46 39.44 54.06
CA SER A 297 -43.50 39.21 53.05
C SER A 297 -43.39 40.20 51.88
N LYS A 298 -43.03 41.46 52.15
CA LYS A 298 -42.75 42.46 51.10
C LYS A 298 -41.46 42.12 50.33
N ARG A 299 -40.39 41.69 51.00
CA ARG A 299 -39.15 41.19 50.37
C ARG A 299 -39.42 39.99 49.46
N GLU A 300 -40.23 39.04 49.93
CA GLU A 300 -40.63 37.86 49.18
C GLU A 300 -41.51 38.22 47.97
N LYS A 301 -42.41 39.20 48.11
CA LYS A 301 -43.15 39.75 46.96
C LYS A 301 -42.22 40.39 45.93
N ILE A 302 -41.20 41.14 46.36
CA ILE A 302 -40.21 41.73 45.45
C ILE A 302 -39.38 40.64 44.77
N ARG A 303 -38.96 39.61 45.51
CA ARG A 303 -38.22 38.46 44.94
C ARG A 303 -39.01 37.79 43.83
N ARG A 304 -40.29 37.50 44.06
CA ARG A 304 -41.19 36.93 43.04
C ARG A 304 -41.39 37.85 41.83
N ILE A 305 -41.36 39.17 42.04
CA ILE A 305 -41.44 40.16 40.95
C ILE A 305 -40.15 40.16 40.11
N VAL A 306 -38.98 40.06 40.75
CA VAL A 306 -37.68 39.95 40.10
C VAL A 306 -37.56 38.64 39.33
N GLU A 307 -37.93 37.50 39.93
CA GLU A 307 -37.94 36.20 39.26
C GLU A 307 -38.86 36.20 38.02
N LYS A 308 -40.03 36.85 38.10
CA LYS A 308 -40.92 37.03 36.96
C LYS A 308 -40.30 37.91 35.87
N TYR A 309 -39.58 38.96 36.25
CA TYR A 309 -38.87 39.84 35.33
C TYR A 309 -37.72 39.12 34.62
N ASP A 310 -36.90 38.37 35.37
CA ASP A 310 -35.78 37.61 34.82
C ASP A 310 -36.26 36.47 33.92
N ALA A 311 -37.33 35.77 34.32
CA ALA A 311 -37.98 34.77 33.46
C ALA A 311 -38.52 35.39 32.16
N LEU A 312 -39.00 36.64 32.20
CA LEU A 312 -39.48 37.35 31.03
C LEU A 312 -38.32 37.78 30.11
N LYS A 313 -37.24 38.30 30.69
CA LYS A 313 -36.01 38.65 29.97
C LYS A 313 -35.36 37.43 29.31
N ALA A 314 -35.33 36.30 30.01
CA ALA A 314 -34.85 35.03 29.46
C ALA A 314 -35.70 34.55 28.27
N LYS A 315 -37.03 34.68 28.34
CA LYS A 315 -37.93 34.38 27.22
C LYS A 315 -37.67 35.28 26.01
N ILE A 316 -37.43 36.57 26.25
CA ILE A 316 -37.06 37.54 25.21
C ILE A 316 -35.73 37.16 24.55
N MET A 317 -34.69 36.87 25.35
CA MET A 317 -33.38 36.46 24.82
C MET A 317 -33.46 35.16 24.04
N LYS A 318 -34.21 34.16 24.53
CA LYS A 318 -34.44 32.89 23.84
C LYS A 318 -35.10 33.14 22.48
N ARG A 319 -36.15 33.97 22.42
CA ARG A 319 -36.81 34.34 21.17
C ARG A 319 -35.87 35.05 20.20
N ARG A 320 -35.06 36.02 20.68
CA ARG A 320 -34.06 36.70 19.84
C ARG A 320 -33.01 35.72 19.29
N ALA A 321 -32.56 34.77 20.10
CA ALA A 321 -31.62 33.74 19.66
C ALA A 321 -32.25 32.82 18.61
N GLU A 322 -33.47 32.33 18.83
CA GLU A 322 -34.24 31.53 17.86
C GLU A 322 -34.44 32.30 16.55
N TRP A 323 -34.76 33.60 16.63
CA TRP A 323 -34.92 34.46 15.46
C TRP A 323 -33.61 34.67 14.70
N HIS A 324 -32.50 34.90 15.41
CA HIS A 324 -31.18 34.99 14.79
C HIS A 324 -30.74 33.70 14.13
N GLU A 325 -31.04 32.55 14.74
CA GLU A 325 -30.73 31.24 14.17
C GLU A 325 -31.53 30.99 12.89
N LEU A 326 -32.82 31.35 12.88
CA LEU A 326 -33.68 31.27 11.70
C LEU A 326 -33.24 32.23 10.58
N TYR A 327 -32.70 33.41 10.90
CA TYR A 327 -32.15 34.31 9.89
C TYR A 327 -30.81 33.83 9.32
N LYS A 328 -29.98 33.15 10.13
CA LYS A 328 -28.73 32.54 9.66
C LYS A 328 -28.96 31.38 8.70
N SER A 329 -30.06 30.65 8.85
CA SER A 329 -30.40 29.53 7.96
C SER A 329 -30.94 29.98 6.59
N LYS A 330 -31.09 31.29 6.34
CA LYS A 330 -31.49 31.82 5.04
C LYS A 330 -30.40 31.52 3.99
N PRO A 331 -30.70 30.77 2.91
CA PRO A 331 -29.75 30.51 1.84
C PRO A 331 -29.32 31.81 1.15
N ARG A 332 -28.08 31.84 0.64
CA ARG A 332 -27.58 32.96 -0.18
C ARG A 332 -28.21 32.91 -1.58
N ASP A 333 -28.30 34.07 -2.25
CA ASP A 333 -28.92 34.17 -3.59
C ASP A 333 -28.19 33.34 -4.68
N ASN A 334 -26.90 33.04 -4.49
CA ASN A 334 -26.08 32.19 -5.39
C ASN A 334 -25.91 30.75 -4.87
N TYR A 335 -26.83 30.26 -4.04
CA TYR A 335 -26.76 28.90 -3.51
C TYR A 335 -27.18 27.89 -4.58
N GLU A 336 -26.21 27.14 -5.10
CA GLU A 336 -26.48 25.91 -5.85
C GLU A 336 -26.60 24.77 -4.85
N ASN A 337 -27.65 23.95 -4.99
CA ASN A 337 -27.76 22.74 -4.19
C ASN A 337 -26.63 21.79 -4.58
N PHE A 338 -25.84 21.37 -3.59
CA PHE A 338 -24.70 20.49 -3.83
C PHE A 338 -25.15 19.15 -4.44
N GLU A 339 -26.28 18.62 -3.99
CA GLU A 339 -26.85 17.37 -4.49
C GLU A 339 -27.17 17.48 -5.99
N ASP A 340 -27.85 18.55 -6.42
CA ASP A 340 -28.18 18.77 -7.84
C ASP A 340 -26.91 18.93 -8.70
N ALA A 341 -25.88 19.60 -8.17
CA ALA A 341 -24.62 19.78 -8.88
C ALA A 341 -23.83 18.46 -9.04
N GLU A 342 -23.88 17.58 -8.04
CA GLU A 342 -23.33 16.23 -8.14
C GLU A 342 -24.16 15.35 -9.08
N GLU A 343 -25.49 15.40 -8.98
CA GLU A 343 -26.39 14.65 -9.88
C GLU A 343 -26.15 15.04 -11.34
N ILE A 344 -25.99 16.34 -11.65
CA ILE A 344 -25.63 16.80 -13.00
C ILE A 344 -24.27 16.26 -13.45
N LYS A 345 -23.28 16.18 -12.55
CA LYS A 345 -21.96 15.62 -12.88
C LYS A 345 -22.04 14.12 -13.15
N GLU A 346 -22.78 13.38 -12.33
CA GLU A 346 -23.02 11.94 -12.48
C GLU A 346 -23.80 11.65 -13.76
N GLU A 347 -24.87 12.40 -14.05
CA GLU A 347 -25.61 12.30 -15.29
C GLU A 347 -24.69 12.56 -16.50
N ARG A 348 -23.88 13.63 -16.47
CA ARG A 348 -22.90 13.92 -17.54
C ARG A 348 -21.88 12.78 -17.74
N ALA A 349 -21.48 12.11 -16.66
CA ALA A 349 -20.61 10.94 -16.73
C ALA A 349 -21.34 9.73 -17.34
N ASN A 350 -22.62 9.52 -16.97
CA ASN A 350 -23.42 8.32 -17.24
C ASN A 350 -24.48 8.49 -18.36
N ILE A 351 -24.36 9.51 -19.21
CA ILE A 351 -25.20 9.69 -20.42
C ILE A 351 -25.19 8.45 -21.33
N GLY A 352 -24.18 7.58 -21.24
CA GLY A 352 -24.08 6.34 -22.03
C GLY A 352 -23.71 6.60 -23.49
N CYS A 353 -23.02 7.72 -23.75
CA CYS A 353 -22.43 8.00 -25.05
C CYS A 353 -21.15 7.17 -25.27
N TYR A 354 -20.91 6.73 -26.51
CA TYR A 354 -19.65 6.08 -26.86
C TYR A 354 -18.58 7.15 -27.09
N ARG A 355 -17.69 7.32 -26.10
CA ARG A 355 -16.62 8.32 -26.18
C ARG A 355 -15.47 7.75 -27.02
N LEU A 356 -15.16 8.43 -28.13
CA LEU A 356 -14.01 8.08 -28.96
C LEU A 356 -12.72 8.53 -28.26
N LYS A 357 -11.68 7.70 -28.30
CA LYS A 357 -10.35 8.02 -27.74
C LYS A 357 -9.66 9.22 -28.42
N THR A 358 -10.17 9.64 -29.58
CA THR A 358 -9.70 10.79 -30.35
C THR A 358 -10.45 12.09 -30.01
N ALA A 359 -11.53 12.03 -29.23
CA ALA A 359 -12.33 13.19 -28.90
C ALA A 359 -11.67 14.01 -27.78
N THR A 360 -11.73 15.35 -27.86
CA THR A 360 -11.11 16.26 -26.88
C THR A 360 -11.74 16.21 -25.49
N ASN A 361 -12.92 15.64 -25.35
CA ASN A 361 -13.69 15.48 -24.11
C ASN A 361 -13.58 14.07 -23.50
N TYR A 362 -12.68 13.22 -23.98
CA TYR A 362 -12.46 11.87 -23.45
C TYR A 362 -11.61 11.89 -22.16
N THR A 363 -12.24 11.96 -20.99
CA THR A 363 -11.49 11.83 -19.73
C THR A 363 -11.04 10.40 -19.47
N LEU A 364 -9.73 10.19 -19.36
CA LEU A 364 -9.13 8.90 -18.99
C LEU A 364 -9.43 8.58 -17.52
N THR A 365 -10.17 7.49 -17.27
CA THR A 365 -10.34 6.96 -15.91
C THR A 365 -9.04 6.28 -15.45
N GLU A 366 -8.80 6.21 -14.14
CA GLU A 366 -7.55 5.63 -13.60
C GLU A 366 -7.36 4.16 -13.96
N GLN A 367 -8.46 3.41 -14.06
CA GLN A 367 -8.44 2.02 -14.49
C GLN A 367 -8.01 1.89 -15.96
N GLU A 368 -8.42 2.84 -16.81
CA GLU A 368 -8.07 2.94 -18.22
C GLU A 368 -6.65 3.46 -18.47
N ARG A 369 -5.97 4.02 -17.46
CA ARG A 369 -4.55 4.40 -17.57
C ARG A 369 -3.70 3.17 -17.79
N MET A 370 -3.02 3.15 -18.94
CA MET A 370 -2.12 2.07 -19.34
C MET A 370 -0.76 2.28 -18.68
N SER A 371 -0.40 1.40 -17.74
CA SER A 371 0.96 1.32 -17.19
C SER A 371 1.77 0.28 -17.95
N THR A 372 3.10 0.43 -17.91
CA THR A 372 4.08 -0.56 -18.38
C THR A 372 3.82 -1.93 -17.75
N GLU A 373 3.60 -1.98 -16.44
CA GLU A 373 3.30 -3.21 -15.69
C GLU A 373 2.00 -3.87 -16.16
N LYS A 374 0.92 -3.08 -16.26
CA LYS A 374 -0.37 -3.57 -16.78
C LYS A 374 -0.21 -4.15 -18.19
N LYS A 375 0.63 -3.52 -19.03
CA LYS A 375 0.90 -3.99 -20.39
C LYS A 375 1.75 -5.27 -20.42
N MET A 376 2.72 -5.40 -19.52
CA MET A 376 3.49 -6.63 -19.34
C MET A 376 2.60 -7.80 -18.92
N MET A 377 1.71 -7.60 -17.93
CA MET A 377 0.74 -8.63 -17.52
C MET A 377 -0.21 -9.02 -18.67
N GLN A 378 -0.63 -8.06 -19.50
CA GLN A 378 -1.43 -8.35 -20.71
C GLN A 378 -0.66 -9.19 -21.72
N LEU A 379 0.64 -8.94 -21.90
CA LEU A 379 1.48 -9.72 -22.80
C LEU A 379 1.69 -11.15 -22.27
N GLU A 380 2.01 -11.28 -20.98
CA GLU A 380 2.20 -12.59 -20.32
C GLU A 380 0.93 -13.44 -20.39
N SER A 381 -0.22 -12.88 -20.02
CA SER A 381 -1.50 -13.60 -20.10
C SER A 381 -1.85 -14.00 -21.54
N LEU A 382 -1.51 -13.18 -22.54
CA LEU A 382 -1.70 -13.51 -23.95
C LEU A 382 -0.77 -14.65 -24.40
N GLU A 383 0.50 -14.63 -24.00
CA GLU A 383 1.47 -15.70 -24.29
C GLU A 383 1.08 -17.03 -23.63
N GLU A 384 0.64 -17.00 -22.36
CA GLU A 384 0.12 -18.17 -21.66
C GLU A 384 -1.11 -18.75 -22.37
N LEU A 385 -2.04 -17.89 -22.80
CA LEU A 385 -3.21 -18.30 -23.54
C LEU A 385 -2.83 -18.94 -24.88
N ILE A 386 -1.92 -18.33 -25.64
CA ILE A 386 -1.40 -18.88 -26.91
C ILE A 386 -0.76 -20.26 -26.66
N HIS A 387 0.10 -20.37 -25.64
CA HIS A 387 0.76 -21.62 -25.30
C HIS A 387 -0.23 -22.71 -24.92
N LYS A 388 -1.16 -22.43 -23.99
CA LYS A 388 -2.22 -23.35 -23.57
C LYS A 388 -3.06 -23.84 -24.76
N MET A 389 -3.39 -22.92 -25.66
CA MET A 389 -4.18 -23.20 -26.84
C MET A 389 -3.45 -24.09 -27.85
N LYS A 390 -2.17 -23.82 -28.13
CA LYS A 390 -1.30 -24.68 -28.95
C LYS A 390 -1.11 -26.05 -28.31
N MET A 391 -0.86 -26.12 -27.00
CA MET A 391 -0.67 -27.37 -26.25
C MET A 391 -1.92 -28.26 -26.32
N ASN A 392 -3.12 -27.68 -26.15
CA ASN A 392 -4.37 -28.42 -26.27
C ASN A 392 -4.56 -29.01 -27.67
N MET A 393 -4.26 -28.25 -28.73
CA MET A 393 -4.31 -28.77 -30.10
C MET A 393 -3.27 -29.88 -30.32
N ASN A 394 -2.05 -29.71 -29.82
CA ASN A 394 -1.00 -30.73 -29.91
C ASN A 394 -1.44 -32.04 -29.25
N LYS A 395 -2.06 -31.97 -28.05
CA LYS A 395 -2.62 -33.15 -27.37
C LYS A 395 -3.68 -33.86 -28.20
N GLU A 396 -4.58 -33.12 -28.84
CA GLU A 396 -5.60 -33.71 -29.73
C GLU A 396 -4.95 -34.40 -30.94
N ILE A 397 -3.93 -33.80 -31.55
CA ILE A 397 -3.21 -34.40 -32.69
C ILE A 397 -2.44 -35.66 -32.26
N VAL A 398 -1.80 -35.65 -31.10
CA VAL A 398 -1.13 -36.84 -30.55
C VAL A 398 -2.15 -37.94 -30.23
N SER A 399 -3.32 -37.60 -29.68
CA SER A 399 -4.38 -38.59 -29.46
C SER A 399 -4.89 -39.21 -30.77
N LEU A 400 -4.90 -38.45 -31.86
CA LEU A 400 -5.23 -38.96 -33.19
C LEU A 400 -4.13 -39.90 -33.71
N ARG A 401 -2.85 -39.61 -33.44
CA ARG A 401 -1.74 -40.53 -33.73
C ARG A 401 -1.92 -41.85 -32.97
N ASP A 402 -2.20 -41.79 -31.67
CA ASP A 402 -2.36 -42.98 -30.85
C ASP A 402 -3.58 -43.82 -31.27
N LEU A 403 -4.66 -43.15 -31.68
CA LEU A 403 -5.80 -43.79 -32.32
C LEU A 403 -5.40 -44.48 -33.64
N LYS A 404 -4.57 -43.83 -34.47
CA LYS A 404 -4.04 -44.44 -35.71
C LYS A 404 -3.26 -45.71 -35.41
N VAL A 405 -2.40 -45.69 -34.38
CA VAL A 405 -1.64 -46.87 -33.94
C VAL A 405 -2.58 -48.00 -33.50
N SER A 406 -3.59 -47.69 -32.68
CA SER A 406 -4.61 -48.66 -32.26
C SER A 406 -5.36 -49.27 -33.45
N ILE A 407 -5.78 -48.44 -34.41
CA ILE A 407 -6.48 -48.89 -35.62
C ILE A 407 -5.57 -49.79 -36.47
N ILE A 408 -4.28 -49.46 -36.60
CA ILE A 408 -3.33 -50.29 -37.33
C ILE A 408 -3.20 -51.67 -36.68
N ASP A 409 -3.16 -51.74 -35.35
CA ASP A 409 -3.07 -53.02 -34.63
C ASP A 409 -4.36 -53.83 -34.71
N GLU A 410 -5.53 -53.19 -34.68
CA GLU A 410 -6.83 -53.82 -34.97
C GLU A 410 -6.88 -54.35 -36.41
N ILE A 411 -6.44 -53.57 -37.40
CA ILE A 411 -6.37 -54.01 -38.80
C ILE A 411 -5.42 -55.20 -38.95
N LYS A 412 -4.26 -55.21 -38.27
CA LYS A 412 -3.36 -56.39 -38.26
C LYS A 412 -4.07 -57.62 -37.68
N GLY A 413 -4.87 -57.44 -36.62
CA GLY A 413 -5.72 -58.49 -36.06
C GLY A 413 -6.71 -59.04 -37.09
N PHE A 414 -7.50 -58.16 -37.71
CA PHE A 414 -8.47 -58.55 -38.74
C PHE A 414 -7.82 -59.18 -39.98
N VAL A 415 -6.62 -58.74 -40.37
CA VAL A 415 -5.88 -59.34 -41.49
C VAL A 415 -5.38 -60.75 -41.13
N LYS A 416 -4.96 -61.00 -39.89
CA LYS A 416 -4.62 -62.37 -39.43
C LYS A 416 -5.83 -63.28 -39.44
N GLU A 417 -6.97 -62.81 -38.93
CA GLU A 417 -8.24 -63.54 -38.97
C GLU A 417 -8.67 -63.81 -40.42
N LEU A 418 -8.58 -62.80 -41.29
CA LEU A 418 -8.90 -62.94 -42.72
C LEU A 418 -8.01 -63.99 -43.39
N LYS A 419 -6.70 -64.02 -43.09
CA LYS A 419 -5.78 -65.05 -43.59
C LYS A 419 -6.16 -66.45 -43.11
N SER A 420 -6.58 -66.60 -41.85
CA SER A 420 -7.05 -67.89 -41.33
C SER A 420 -8.35 -68.37 -41.99
N ILE A 421 -9.27 -67.45 -42.30
CA ILE A 421 -10.52 -67.74 -43.02
C ILE A 421 -10.22 -68.09 -44.48
N GLN A 422 -9.33 -67.35 -45.15
CA GLN A 422 -8.92 -67.64 -46.53
C GLN A 422 -8.18 -68.97 -46.66
N ALA A 423 -7.42 -69.40 -45.64
CA ALA A 423 -6.79 -70.73 -45.64
C ALA A 423 -7.81 -71.90 -45.65
N SER A 424 -9.07 -71.63 -45.28
CA SER A 424 -10.17 -72.61 -45.30
C SER A 424 -11.06 -72.53 -46.55
N LEU A 425 -10.79 -71.60 -47.47
CA LEU A 425 -11.56 -71.34 -48.69
C LEU A 425 -10.73 -71.64 -49.95
N ASP A 426 -11.40 -71.99 -51.05
CA ASP A 426 -10.78 -72.19 -52.35
C ASP A 426 -10.22 -70.88 -52.94
N LEU A 427 -9.07 -70.96 -53.61
CA LEU A 427 -8.32 -69.81 -54.15
C LEU A 427 -9.15 -68.89 -55.07
N SER A 428 -10.16 -69.42 -55.77
CA SER A 428 -11.00 -68.66 -56.72
C SER A 428 -12.00 -67.72 -56.04
N GLU A 429 -12.29 -67.90 -54.75
CA GLU A 429 -13.28 -67.11 -54.00
C GLU A 429 -12.64 -66.11 -53.04
N HIS A 430 -11.31 -65.98 -53.09
CA HIS A 430 -10.58 -65.04 -52.24
C HIS A 430 -10.81 -63.60 -52.68
N LEU A 431 -11.45 -62.79 -51.83
CA LEU A 431 -11.40 -61.33 -51.94
C LEU A 431 -9.99 -60.82 -51.58
N PRO A 432 -9.52 -59.73 -52.22
CA PRO A 432 -8.19 -59.18 -51.99
C PRO A 432 -8.05 -58.68 -50.55
N ILE A 433 -6.91 -59.02 -49.92
CA ILE A 433 -6.57 -58.57 -48.57
C ILE A 433 -6.25 -57.06 -48.63
N PRO A 434 -6.92 -56.21 -47.83
CA PRO A 434 -6.56 -54.80 -47.74
C PRO A 434 -5.11 -54.62 -47.27
N PRO A 435 -4.32 -53.71 -47.88
CA PRO A 435 -2.96 -53.46 -47.41
C PRO A 435 -2.98 -52.87 -45.99
N ILE A 436 -2.07 -53.35 -45.15
CA ILE A 436 -1.92 -52.84 -43.78
C ILE A 436 -1.31 -51.43 -43.86
N PRO A 437 -1.94 -50.39 -43.29
CA PRO A 437 -1.38 -49.04 -43.28
C PRO A 437 -0.04 -49.00 -42.52
N GLN A 438 0.95 -48.31 -43.10
CA GLN A 438 2.26 -48.09 -42.47
C GLN A 438 2.33 -46.71 -41.84
N LEU A 439 3.01 -46.60 -40.70
CA LEU A 439 3.31 -45.30 -40.06
C LEU A 439 4.45 -44.63 -40.81
N HIS A 440 4.30 -43.34 -41.13
CA HIS A 440 5.38 -42.57 -41.72
C HIS A 440 6.45 -42.22 -40.67
N PRO A 441 7.74 -42.07 -41.04
CA PRO A 441 8.79 -41.64 -40.12
C PRO A 441 8.47 -40.30 -39.43
N ASP A 442 7.78 -39.39 -40.13
CA ASP A 442 7.36 -38.07 -39.63
C ASP A 442 6.25 -38.15 -38.54
N GLU A 443 5.58 -39.29 -38.42
CA GLU A 443 4.60 -39.58 -37.37
C GLU A 443 5.25 -40.04 -36.08
N VAL A 444 6.51 -40.49 -36.12
CA VAL A 444 7.22 -41.03 -34.96
C VAL A 444 8.64 -40.44 -34.86
N PRO A 445 8.77 -39.11 -34.74
CA PRO A 445 10.07 -38.45 -34.64
C PRO A 445 10.87 -38.90 -33.40
N GLU A 446 10.19 -39.40 -32.36
CA GLU A 446 10.80 -40.00 -31.15
C GLU A 446 11.73 -41.18 -31.50
N LYS A 447 11.37 -42.01 -32.50
CA LYS A 447 12.16 -43.17 -32.92
C LYS A 447 13.48 -42.80 -33.61
N VAL A 448 13.64 -41.56 -34.05
CA VAL A 448 14.93 -41.06 -34.58
C VAL A 448 15.97 -40.95 -33.46
N ILE A 449 15.50 -40.80 -32.21
CA ILE A 449 16.34 -40.63 -31.02
C ILE A 449 16.52 -41.96 -30.28
N GLU A 450 15.59 -42.90 -30.44
CA GLU A 450 15.73 -44.26 -29.95
C GLU A 450 16.77 -45.04 -30.79
N PHE A 451 17.99 -45.11 -30.29
CA PHE A 451 19.05 -45.89 -30.92
C PHE A 451 18.88 -47.38 -30.62
N ASN A 452 18.38 -48.13 -31.60
CA ASN A 452 18.39 -49.59 -31.55
C ASN A 452 19.84 -50.12 -31.61
N SER A 453 20.10 -51.31 -31.04
CA SER A 453 21.41 -52.00 -31.10
C SER A 453 21.98 -52.04 -32.52
N ASP A 454 21.10 -52.22 -33.50
CA ASP A 454 21.44 -52.36 -34.90
C ASP A 454 21.85 -51.02 -35.53
N VAL A 455 21.29 -49.91 -35.07
CA VAL A 455 21.67 -48.55 -35.50
C VAL A 455 23.03 -48.18 -34.90
N LEU A 456 23.27 -48.55 -33.63
CA LEU A 456 24.56 -48.35 -32.98
C LEU A 456 25.65 -49.23 -33.60
N LEU A 457 25.33 -50.46 -33.99
CA LEU A 457 26.23 -51.36 -34.73
C LEU A 457 26.58 -50.76 -36.10
N LYS A 458 25.60 -50.30 -36.87
CA LYS A 458 25.85 -49.62 -38.15
C LYS A 458 26.69 -48.35 -37.97
N PHE A 459 26.41 -47.54 -36.95
CA PHE A 459 27.22 -46.37 -36.65
C PHE A 459 28.65 -46.76 -36.27
N LYS A 460 28.84 -47.81 -35.47
CA LYS A 460 30.16 -48.33 -35.12
C LYS A 460 30.91 -48.85 -36.35
N GLU A 461 30.25 -49.60 -37.22
CA GLU A 461 30.80 -50.06 -38.50
C GLU A 461 31.17 -48.89 -39.41
N GLU A 462 30.34 -47.84 -39.48
CA GLU A 462 30.64 -46.61 -40.21
C GLU A 462 31.83 -45.85 -39.61
N GLN A 463 31.95 -45.79 -38.28
CA GLN A 463 33.09 -45.15 -37.61
C GLN A 463 34.37 -45.97 -37.81
N GLU A 464 34.29 -47.30 -37.75
CA GLU A 464 35.41 -48.20 -38.04
C GLU A 464 35.83 -48.10 -39.52
N ALA A 465 34.87 -47.99 -40.44
CA ALA A 465 35.15 -47.73 -41.85
C ALA A 465 35.78 -46.36 -42.08
N LYS A 466 35.30 -45.31 -41.38
CA LYS A 466 35.91 -43.97 -41.41
C LYS A 466 37.29 -43.94 -40.77
N ALA A 467 37.54 -44.74 -39.74
CA ALA A 467 38.85 -44.88 -39.10
C ALA A 467 39.84 -45.62 -40.02
N LYS A 468 39.38 -46.68 -40.70
CA LYS A 468 40.15 -47.37 -41.75
C LYS A 468 40.46 -46.46 -42.95
N LEU A 469 39.58 -45.51 -43.26
CA LEU A 469 39.81 -44.47 -44.26
C LEU A 469 40.73 -43.32 -43.79
N LYS A 470 40.99 -43.21 -42.47
CA LYS A 470 41.83 -42.17 -41.87
C LYS A 470 43.24 -42.65 -41.51
N GLU A 471 43.63 -43.88 -41.82
CA GLU A 471 45.05 -44.25 -41.85
C GLU A 471 45.77 -43.39 -42.90
N PRO A 472 46.91 -42.77 -42.56
CA PRO A 472 47.50 -41.71 -43.37
C PRO A 472 48.14 -42.29 -44.64
N LEU A 473 47.46 -42.11 -45.77
CA LEU A 473 48.13 -41.93 -47.06
C LEU A 473 48.66 -40.49 -47.09
N GLU A 474 49.94 -40.33 -46.77
CA GLU A 474 50.71 -39.11 -47.05
C GLU A 474 50.65 -38.81 -48.56
N GLY A 475 49.94 -37.75 -48.94
CA GLY A 475 49.99 -37.21 -50.30
C GLY A 475 48.80 -36.32 -50.66
N CYS A 476 49.02 -34.99 -50.53
CA CYS A 476 48.27 -33.86 -51.09
C CYS A 476 47.01 -33.35 -50.35
N PRO A 477 47.09 -32.11 -49.80
CA PRO A 477 45.94 -31.26 -49.58
C PRO A 477 45.84 -30.18 -50.67
N SER A 478 44.78 -30.21 -51.48
CA SER A 478 44.20 -28.99 -52.03
C SER A 478 42.73 -29.21 -52.38
N SER A 479 41.84 -28.98 -51.42
CA SER A 479 40.96 -27.80 -51.45
C SER A 479 39.80 -27.97 -50.46
N ARG A 480 39.59 -26.90 -49.70
CA ARG A 480 38.41 -26.65 -48.88
C ARG A 480 37.13 -26.75 -49.71
N ALA A 481 36.19 -27.58 -49.27
CA ALA A 481 34.76 -27.35 -49.48
C ALA A 481 33.95 -28.09 -48.40
N PHE A 482 33.66 -27.42 -47.30
CA PHE A 482 32.56 -27.81 -46.41
C PHE A 482 31.25 -27.17 -46.93
N ARG A 483 30.16 -27.93 -46.79
CA ARG A 483 28.73 -27.58 -46.92
C ARG A 483 28.14 -27.48 -48.32
N HIS A 484 27.53 -28.58 -48.76
CA HIS A 484 26.06 -28.77 -48.73
C HIS A 484 25.72 -30.00 -49.59
N VAL A 485 25.32 -31.10 -48.96
CA VAL A 485 24.54 -32.14 -49.64
C VAL A 485 23.39 -32.52 -48.72
N PHE A 486 22.25 -31.89 -48.98
CA PHE A 486 20.93 -32.40 -48.62
C PHE A 486 20.77 -33.80 -49.22
N PHE A 487 20.12 -34.70 -48.49
CA PHE A 487 19.63 -35.97 -49.00
C PHE A 487 18.79 -35.73 -50.27
N GLN A 488 19.38 -35.96 -51.44
CA GLN A 488 18.65 -36.23 -52.66
C GLN A 488 18.50 -37.75 -52.76
N THR A 489 17.27 -38.21 -52.70
CA THR A 489 16.86 -39.54 -53.13
C THR A 489 17.13 -39.71 -54.64
N PRO A 490 17.79 -40.79 -55.09
CA PRO A 490 17.71 -41.22 -56.48
C PRO A 490 16.48 -42.13 -56.71
N PRO A 491 16.10 -42.33 -57.98
CA PRO A 491 14.78 -42.84 -58.37
C PRO A 491 14.67 -44.36 -58.24
N VAL A 492 13.45 -44.82 -57.97
CA VAL A 492 13.04 -46.22 -58.12
C VAL A 492 12.96 -46.52 -59.62
N GLU A 493 13.90 -47.31 -60.14
CA GLU A 493 13.68 -48.14 -61.31
C GLU A 493 13.45 -49.59 -60.84
N GLU A 494 12.35 -50.16 -61.31
CA GLU A 494 12.04 -51.59 -61.21
C GLU A 494 13.07 -52.40 -62.01
N GLY A 495 13.58 -53.47 -61.39
CA GLY A 495 14.43 -54.46 -62.06
C GLY A 495 14.58 -55.70 -61.19
N ASP A 496 14.09 -56.83 -61.68
CA ASP A 496 14.21 -58.18 -61.10
C ASP A 496 15.65 -58.54 -60.71
N PRO A 497 15.82 -59.53 -59.81
CA PRO A 497 16.96 -60.44 -59.92
C PRO A 497 16.52 -61.91 -59.93
N MET A 498 16.86 -62.58 -61.03
CA MET A 498 17.00 -64.03 -61.10
C MET A 498 18.50 -64.40 -61.04
N ALA A 499 18.77 -65.48 -60.30
CA ALA A 499 19.86 -66.46 -60.45
C ALA A 499 21.21 -66.29 -59.69
N GLN A 500 21.39 -67.27 -58.78
CA GLN A 500 22.58 -68.12 -58.54
C GLN A 500 23.74 -67.57 -57.67
N ALA A 501 24.38 -68.33 -56.77
CA ALA A 501 24.20 -69.70 -56.27
C ALA A 501 25.09 -69.98 -55.03
N GLY A 502 24.68 -70.97 -54.21
CA GLY A 502 25.51 -71.86 -53.37
C GLY A 502 25.94 -71.36 -51.97
N ASP A 503 25.93 -72.14 -50.88
CA ASP A 503 25.65 -73.57 -50.75
C ASP A 503 25.36 -73.99 -49.29
N ALA A 504 24.58 -75.06 -49.18
CA ALA A 504 24.23 -75.98 -48.08
C ALA A 504 24.62 -75.72 -46.60
N SER A 505 23.60 -75.77 -45.72
CA SER A 505 23.65 -76.63 -44.53
C SER A 505 22.28 -77.24 -44.26
N ALA A 506 22.23 -78.56 -44.38
CA ALA A 506 21.08 -79.41 -44.18
C ALA A 506 20.63 -79.39 -42.71
N VAL A 507 19.51 -78.73 -42.43
CA VAL A 507 18.64 -79.07 -41.30
C VAL A 507 17.60 -80.05 -41.85
N VAL A 508 17.81 -81.32 -41.53
CA VAL A 508 16.79 -82.36 -41.65
C VAL A 508 15.73 -82.04 -40.60
N THR A 509 14.72 -81.25 -40.98
CA THR A 509 13.39 -81.39 -40.38
C THR A 509 12.69 -82.46 -41.19
N GLU A 510 12.47 -83.61 -40.55
CA GLU A 510 11.60 -84.66 -41.03
C GLU A 510 10.28 -84.04 -41.50
N GLU A 511 10.06 -84.03 -42.81
CA GLU A 511 8.72 -84.03 -43.36
C GLU A 511 8.03 -85.27 -42.80
N LYS A 512 7.23 -85.07 -41.75
CA LYS A 512 6.11 -85.96 -41.48
C LYS A 512 5.24 -85.89 -42.72
N LYS A 513 5.46 -86.83 -43.64
CA LYS A 513 4.42 -87.30 -44.55
C LYS A 513 3.23 -87.65 -43.68
N ALA A 514 2.29 -86.72 -43.57
CA ALA A 514 0.95 -87.06 -43.16
C ALA A 514 0.50 -88.15 -44.14
N PHE A 515 0.19 -89.32 -43.61
CA PHE A 515 -0.57 -90.32 -44.34
C PHE A 515 -1.78 -89.61 -44.96
N GLU A 516 -1.82 -89.52 -46.29
CA GLU A 516 -3.06 -89.31 -47.00
C GLU A 516 -3.90 -90.57 -46.77
N MET A 517 -4.76 -90.53 -45.75
CA MET A 517 -5.94 -91.38 -45.77
C MET A 517 -6.80 -90.87 -46.94
N GLU A 518 -7.11 -91.75 -47.90
CA GLU A 518 -8.27 -91.58 -48.79
C GLU A 518 -9.46 -91.18 -47.91
N LYS A 519 -9.88 -89.92 -48.00
CA LYS A 519 -11.12 -89.49 -47.36
C LYS A 519 -12.25 -90.23 -48.07
N ALA A 520 -13.00 -91.03 -47.31
CA ALA A 520 -14.24 -91.62 -47.77
C ALA A 520 -15.12 -90.53 -48.42
N GLU A 521 -15.86 -90.91 -49.47
CA GLU A 521 -16.83 -90.01 -50.13
C GLU A 521 -17.73 -89.38 -49.06
N PRO A 522 -17.77 -88.03 -48.97
CA PRO A 522 -18.47 -87.35 -47.88
C PRO A 522 -19.97 -87.62 -47.96
N THR A 523 -20.58 -87.85 -46.80
CA THR A 523 -22.01 -88.07 -46.66
C THR A 523 -22.78 -86.78 -47.03
N GLU A 524 -24.02 -86.86 -47.54
CA GLU A 524 -24.81 -85.66 -47.93
C GLU A 524 -24.90 -84.60 -46.81
N MET A 525 -24.92 -85.04 -45.55
CA MET A 525 -24.91 -84.15 -44.38
C MET A 525 -23.57 -83.41 -44.19
N GLU A 526 -22.45 -84.04 -44.53
CA GLU A 526 -21.11 -83.43 -44.46
C GLU A 526 -20.91 -82.41 -45.59
N LEU A 527 -21.44 -82.70 -46.79
CA LEU A 527 -21.48 -81.73 -47.90
C LEU A 527 -22.34 -80.51 -47.56
N GLU A 528 -23.45 -80.70 -46.86
CA GLU A 528 -24.32 -79.60 -46.41
C GLU A 528 -23.62 -78.75 -45.32
N ILE A 529 -22.86 -79.37 -44.41
CA ILE A 529 -22.03 -78.69 -43.40
C ILE A 529 -20.94 -77.87 -44.08
N LEU A 530 -20.20 -78.44 -45.04
CA LEU A 530 -19.16 -77.73 -45.79
C LEU A 530 -19.71 -76.55 -46.58
N LYS A 531 -20.89 -76.67 -47.20
CA LYS A 531 -21.57 -75.56 -47.88
C LYS A 531 -21.94 -74.43 -46.91
N ARG A 532 -22.45 -74.78 -45.71
CA ARG A 532 -22.78 -73.80 -44.67
C ARG A 532 -21.53 -73.10 -44.12
N GLU A 533 -20.45 -73.85 -43.90
CA GLU A 533 -19.16 -73.31 -43.47
C GLU A 533 -18.57 -72.39 -44.53
N LYS A 534 -18.65 -72.76 -45.81
CA LYS A 534 -18.25 -71.94 -46.95
C LYS A 534 -19.02 -70.62 -47.01
N ILE A 535 -20.35 -70.65 -46.94
CA ILE A 535 -21.19 -69.43 -46.93
C ILE A 535 -20.85 -68.55 -45.72
N LYS A 536 -20.64 -69.15 -44.55
CA LYS A 536 -20.24 -68.44 -43.33
C LYS A 536 -18.88 -67.76 -43.50
N ASN A 537 -17.89 -68.44 -44.06
CA ASN A 537 -16.55 -67.92 -44.27
C ASN A 537 -16.54 -66.77 -45.29
N LEU A 538 -17.32 -66.87 -46.37
CA LEU A 538 -17.50 -65.77 -47.34
C LEU A 538 -18.15 -64.53 -46.69
N TYR A 539 -19.20 -64.73 -45.90
CA TYR A 539 -19.85 -63.64 -45.17
C TYR A 539 -18.91 -62.99 -44.15
N LEU A 540 -18.13 -63.78 -43.41
CA LEU A 540 -17.14 -63.27 -42.45
C LEU A 540 -16.03 -62.49 -43.14
N GLN A 541 -15.52 -62.99 -44.27
CA GLN A 541 -14.54 -62.29 -45.10
C GLN A 541 -15.06 -60.92 -45.54
N GLU A 542 -16.26 -60.84 -46.11
CA GLU A 542 -16.86 -59.55 -46.50
C GLU A 542 -17.06 -58.62 -45.30
N THR A 543 -17.50 -59.17 -44.17
CA THR A 543 -17.74 -58.39 -42.95
C THR A 543 -16.45 -57.81 -42.39
N LEU A 544 -15.36 -58.58 -42.37
CA LEU A 544 -14.05 -58.12 -41.93
C LEU A 544 -13.50 -57.03 -42.86
N ILE A 545 -13.62 -57.20 -44.18
CA ILE A 545 -13.20 -56.18 -45.15
C ILE A 545 -14.03 -54.90 -45.00
N LYS A 546 -15.35 -55.01 -44.83
CA LYS A 546 -16.24 -53.86 -44.56
C LYS A 546 -15.83 -53.14 -43.28
N LYS A 547 -15.53 -53.87 -42.19
CA LYS A 547 -15.05 -53.30 -40.92
C LYS A 547 -13.73 -52.54 -41.10
N ILE A 548 -12.75 -53.14 -41.78
CA ILE A 548 -11.46 -52.49 -42.08
C ILE A 548 -11.69 -51.18 -42.85
N ASN A 549 -12.51 -51.21 -43.91
CA ASN A 549 -12.82 -50.02 -44.70
C ASN A 549 -13.53 -48.94 -43.88
N THR A 550 -14.48 -49.32 -43.01
CA THR A 550 -15.17 -48.37 -42.12
C THR A 550 -14.21 -47.72 -41.13
N LEU A 551 -13.27 -48.47 -40.54
CA LEU A 551 -12.26 -47.92 -39.63
C LEU A 551 -11.37 -46.89 -40.32
N VAL A 552 -10.93 -47.20 -41.54
CA VAL A 552 -10.10 -46.29 -42.35
C VAL A 552 -10.85 -45.01 -42.72
N ILE A 553 -12.11 -45.13 -43.17
CA ILE A 553 -12.94 -43.98 -43.53
C ILE A 553 -13.21 -43.09 -42.30
N ASN A 554 -13.50 -43.71 -41.15
CA ASN A 554 -13.77 -42.98 -39.91
C ASN A 554 -12.52 -42.20 -39.46
N PHE A 555 -11.35 -42.82 -39.51
CA PHE A 555 -10.08 -42.15 -39.19
C PHE A 555 -9.82 -40.95 -40.10
N ASP A 556 -9.95 -41.13 -41.43
CA ASP A 556 -9.76 -40.04 -42.40
C ASP A 556 -10.81 -38.92 -42.25
N ALA A 557 -12.01 -39.22 -41.72
CA ALA A 557 -13.02 -38.23 -41.38
C ALA A 557 -12.64 -37.43 -40.13
N GLU A 558 -12.20 -38.10 -39.06
CA GLU A 558 -11.73 -37.46 -37.82
C GLU A 558 -10.51 -36.56 -38.07
N LEU A 559 -9.57 -37.03 -38.88
CA LEU A 559 -8.43 -36.24 -39.32
C LEU A 559 -8.91 -34.96 -40.03
N ARG A 560 -9.81 -35.05 -41.01
CA ARG A 560 -10.33 -33.85 -41.70
C ARG A 560 -11.04 -32.87 -40.76
N LEU A 561 -11.82 -33.37 -39.80
CA LEU A 561 -12.46 -32.53 -38.79
C LEU A 561 -11.41 -31.79 -37.94
N LEU A 562 -10.37 -32.50 -37.50
CA LEU A 562 -9.28 -31.91 -36.74
C LEU A 562 -8.46 -30.91 -37.58
N GLN A 563 -8.26 -31.18 -38.87
CA GLN A 563 -7.60 -30.26 -39.79
C GLN A 563 -8.37 -28.95 -39.91
N HIS A 564 -9.69 -29.01 -40.09
CA HIS A 564 -10.53 -27.82 -40.14
C HIS A 564 -10.51 -27.05 -38.82
N LYS A 565 -10.51 -27.77 -37.68
CA LYS A 565 -10.35 -27.17 -36.36
C LYS A 565 -9.00 -26.46 -36.22
N LYS A 566 -7.92 -27.10 -36.68
CA LYS A 566 -6.56 -26.53 -36.70
C LYS A 566 -6.49 -25.28 -37.59
N LEU A 567 -7.05 -25.29 -38.79
CA LEU A 567 -7.06 -24.11 -39.68
C LEU A 567 -7.80 -22.91 -39.05
N LYS A 568 -8.95 -23.15 -38.42
CA LYS A 568 -9.66 -22.11 -37.66
C LYS A 568 -8.80 -21.57 -36.53
N MET A 569 -8.04 -22.46 -35.89
CA MET A 569 -7.12 -22.13 -34.81
C MET A 569 -5.90 -21.35 -35.29
N ASP A 570 -5.28 -21.73 -36.40
CA ASP A 570 -4.16 -21.03 -37.04
C ASP A 570 -4.49 -19.55 -37.29
N ARG A 571 -5.72 -19.29 -37.76
CA ARG A 571 -6.23 -17.92 -37.93
C ARG A 571 -6.24 -17.14 -36.60
N GLN A 572 -6.66 -17.79 -35.51
CA GLN A 572 -6.67 -17.19 -34.18
C GLN A 572 -5.25 -16.99 -33.65
N MET A 573 -4.35 -17.95 -33.85
CA MET A 573 -2.95 -17.85 -33.46
C MET A 573 -2.26 -16.70 -34.18
N LYS A 574 -2.45 -16.55 -35.49
CA LYS A 574 -1.90 -15.40 -36.23
C LYS A 574 -2.48 -14.07 -35.76
N SER A 575 -3.77 -14.00 -35.44
CA SER A 575 -4.34 -12.78 -34.86
C SER A 575 -3.80 -12.48 -33.45
N ALA A 576 -3.53 -13.51 -32.66
CA ALA A 576 -2.94 -13.36 -31.33
C ALA A 576 -1.46 -12.95 -31.43
N ASP A 577 -0.68 -13.54 -32.33
CA ASP A 577 0.71 -13.15 -32.62
C ASP A 577 0.79 -11.68 -33.06
N LEU A 578 -0.12 -11.24 -33.95
CA LEU A 578 -0.22 -9.82 -34.35
C LEU A 578 -0.55 -8.93 -33.15
N ARG A 579 -1.43 -9.38 -32.25
CA ARG A 579 -1.73 -8.63 -31.03
C ARG A 579 -0.55 -8.61 -30.07
N CYS A 580 0.25 -9.68 -29.96
CA CYS A 580 1.50 -9.68 -29.20
C CYS A 580 2.46 -8.61 -29.73
N ILE A 581 2.63 -8.53 -31.05
CA ILE A 581 3.48 -7.52 -31.70
C ILE A 581 2.99 -6.12 -31.34
N THR A 582 1.69 -5.84 -31.52
CA THR A 582 1.14 -4.53 -31.13
C THR A 582 1.31 -4.26 -29.63
N CYS A 583 1.14 -5.26 -28.76
CA CYS A 583 1.37 -5.12 -27.33
C CYS A 583 2.84 -4.79 -27.00
N CYS A 584 3.79 -5.39 -27.72
CA CYS A 584 5.21 -5.08 -27.60
C CYS A 584 5.52 -3.65 -28.06
N ASP A 585 4.95 -3.21 -29.17
CA ASP A 585 5.11 -1.84 -29.67
C ASP A 585 4.52 -0.82 -28.67
N GLU A 586 3.31 -1.09 -28.15
CA GLU A 586 2.69 -0.31 -27.07
C GLU A 586 3.63 -0.24 -25.85
N LEU A 587 4.22 -1.37 -25.44
CA LEU A 587 5.15 -1.43 -24.31
C LEU A 587 6.44 -0.63 -24.54
N ILE A 588 7.00 -0.66 -25.76
CA ILE A 588 8.18 0.13 -26.11
C ILE A 588 7.87 1.63 -26.02
N ILE A 589 6.69 2.07 -26.48
CA ILE A 589 6.25 3.46 -26.34
C ILE A 589 6.07 3.81 -24.86
N LEU A 590 5.39 2.96 -24.09
CA LEU A 590 5.14 3.18 -22.67
C LEU A 590 6.45 3.32 -21.87
N LYS A 591 7.43 2.44 -22.08
CA LYS A 591 8.74 2.50 -21.40
C LYS A 591 9.50 3.81 -21.67
N LYS A 592 9.35 4.41 -22.84
CA LYS A 592 9.97 5.71 -23.15
C LYS A 592 9.30 6.85 -22.40
N LEU A 593 7.99 6.78 -22.20
CA LEU A 593 7.18 7.81 -21.54
C LEU A 593 7.16 7.70 -20.01
N GLU A 594 7.38 6.49 -19.50
CA GLU A 594 7.36 6.16 -18.06
C GLU A 594 8.30 7.04 -17.23
N VAL A 595 9.48 7.39 -17.75
CA VAL A 595 10.44 8.25 -17.02
C VAL A 595 9.86 9.64 -16.73
N HIS A 596 9.14 10.22 -17.70
CA HIS A 596 8.52 11.54 -17.55
C HIS A 596 7.27 11.47 -16.67
N GLU A 597 6.49 10.39 -16.79
CA GLU A 597 5.33 10.13 -15.93
C GLU A 597 5.75 10.02 -14.46
N ASN A 598 6.78 9.23 -14.17
CA ASN A 598 7.31 9.06 -12.81
C ASN A 598 7.82 10.38 -12.24
N LEU A 599 8.49 11.22 -13.05
CA LEU A 599 8.95 12.53 -12.60
C LEU A 599 7.78 13.45 -12.20
N LEU A 600 6.70 13.49 -13.00
CA LEU A 600 5.51 14.28 -12.70
C LEU A 600 4.78 13.72 -11.47
N GLU A 601 4.65 12.40 -11.35
CA GLU A 601 4.06 11.76 -10.17
C GLU A 601 4.87 12.04 -8.89
N GLU A 602 6.21 12.01 -8.97
CA GLU A 602 7.09 12.37 -7.85
C GLU A 602 6.95 13.84 -7.44
N GLN A 603 6.85 14.76 -8.41
CA GLN A 603 6.60 16.19 -8.14
C GLN A 603 5.25 16.40 -7.46
N ILE A 604 4.19 15.73 -7.92
CA ILE A 604 2.88 15.84 -7.29
C ILE A 604 2.91 15.23 -5.88
N CYS A 605 3.58 14.09 -5.68
CA CYS A 605 3.78 13.52 -4.34
C CYS A 605 4.51 14.50 -3.40
N ALA A 606 5.54 15.19 -3.88
CA ALA A 606 6.26 16.19 -3.09
C ALA A 606 5.35 17.36 -2.70
N LEU A 607 4.57 17.91 -3.65
CA LEU A 607 3.62 19.00 -3.39
C LEU A 607 2.50 18.60 -2.43
N ILE A 608 1.98 17.36 -2.53
CA ILE A 608 0.98 16.84 -1.57
C ILE A 608 1.57 16.76 -0.16
N ASN A 609 2.79 16.23 -0.01
CA ASN A 609 3.46 16.17 1.29
C ASN A 609 3.72 17.57 1.87
N GLU A 610 4.07 18.55 1.02
CA GLU A 610 4.21 19.95 1.44
C GLU A 610 2.88 20.56 1.87
N GLN A 611 1.80 20.29 1.14
CA GLN A 611 0.44 20.72 1.50
C GLN A 611 0.03 20.16 2.86
N GLU A 612 0.20 18.86 3.10
CA GLU A 612 -0.12 18.23 4.39
C GLU A 612 0.69 18.85 5.54
N ASN A 613 1.98 19.13 5.31
CA ASN A 613 2.84 19.78 6.30
C ASN A 613 2.35 21.20 6.63
N ILE A 614 1.98 21.99 5.62
CA ILE A 614 1.44 23.34 5.85
C ILE A 614 0.07 23.29 6.53
N GLN A 615 -0.81 22.38 6.14
CA GLN A 615 -2.11 22.20 6.77
C GLN A 615 -2.01 21.80 8.24
N SER A 616 -1.10 20.88 8.58
CA SER A 616 -0.85 20.53 9.99
C SER A 616 -0.33 21.72 10.80
N LYS A 617 0.55 22.55 10.21
CA LYS A 617 1.01 23.81 10.82
C LYS A 617 -0.14 24.80 11.00
N LEU A 618 -0.98 25.02 9.99
CA LEU A 618 -2.14 25.91 10.07
C LEU A 618 -3.11 25.47 11.19
N LYS A 619 -3.39 24.17 11.30
CA LYS A 619 -4.20 23.62 12.40
C LYS A 619 -3.56 23.89 13.77
N SER A 620 -2.24 23.75 13.89
CA SER A 620 -1.53 24.07 15.14
C SER A 620 -1.56 25.56 15.50
N TYR A 621 -1.44 26.46 14.52
CA TYR A 621 -1.56 27.91 14.75
C TYR A 621 -2.99 28.31 15.09
N LEU A 622 -4.00 27.68 14.51
CA LEU A 622 -5.40 27.92 14.87
C LEU A 622 -5.68 27.53 16.33
N ALA A 623 -5.14 26.40 16.79
CA ALA A 623 -5.26 25.99 18.19
C ALA A 623 -4.58 27.02 19.13
N GLN A 624 -3.33 27.40 18.83
CA GLN A 624 -2.61 28.42 19.62
C GLN A 624 -3.34 29.77 19.63
N MET A 625 -3.94 30.18 18.50
CA MET A 625 -4.74 31.40 18.43
C MET A 625 -5.99 31.34 19.30
N GLU A 626 -6.62 30.17 19.44
CA GLU A 626 -7.77 30.00 20.33
C GLU A 626 -7.34 30.01 21.80
N ASP A 627 -6.24 29.36 22.14
CA ASP A 627 -5.66 29.39 23.49
C ASP A 627 -5.33 30.83 23.93
N ARG A 628 -4.67 31.61 23.06
CA ARG A 628 -4.37 33.03 23.35
C ARG A 628 -5.62 33.90 23.46
N LYS A 629 -6.67 33.64 22.68
CA LYS A 629 -7.96 34.34 22.88
C LYS A 629 -8.58 34.00 24.23
N CYS A 630 -8.54 32.74 24.66
CA CYS A 630 -9.01 32.35 25.97
C CYS A 630 -8.22 33.08 27.07
N GLU A 631 -6.90 33.17 26.95
CA GLU A 631 -6.05 33.93 27.89
C GLU A 631 -6.39 35.42 27.92
N ILE A 632 -6.62 36.04 26.75
CA ILE A 632 -7.09 37.44 26.66
C ILE A 632 -8.43 37.62 27.38
N VAL A 633 -9.39 36.71 27.20
CA VAL A 633 -10.68 36.76 27.91
C VAL A 633 -10.48 36.62 29.42
N MET A 634 -9.62 35.69 29.87
CA MET A 634 -9.30 35.52 31.28
C MET A 634 -8.64 36.77 31.89
N LEU A 635 -7.75 37.44 31.16
CA LEU A 635 -7.13 38.70 31.61
C LEU A 635 -8.17 39.84 31.66
N GLN A 636 -9.08 39.93 30.69
CA GLN A 636 -10.19 40.89 30.71
C GLN A 636 -11.17 40.63 31.87
N GLU A 637 -11.42 39.38 32.23
CA GLU A 637 -12.22 39.02 33.39
C GLU A 637 -11.52 39.38 34.70
N ARG A 638 -10.19 39.18 34.79
CA ARG A 638 -9.38 39.63 35.93
C ARG A 638 -9.37 41.15 36.07
N GLU A 639 -9.30 41.88 34.95
CA GLU A 639 -9.41 43.34 34.94
C GLU A 639 -10.79 43.79 35.46
N LYS A 640 -11.88 43.18 34.98
CA LYS A 640 -13.24 43.45 35.48
C LYS A 640 -13.40 43.08 36.96
N ALA A 641 -12.81 41.98 37.41
CA ALA A 641 -12.83 41.58 38.82
C ALA A 641 -12.04 42.56 39.69
N LEU A 642 -10.94 43.12 39.18
CA LEU A 642 -10.18 44.18 39.85
C LEU A 642 -11.02 45.45 39.98
N TYR A 643 -11.69 45.91 38.91
CA TYR A 643 -12.62 47.03 38.98
C TYR A 643 -13.79 46.76 39.96
N ALA A 644 -14.38 45.56 39.96
CA ALA A 644 -15.42 45.19 40.91
C ALA A 644 -14.92 45.16 42.37
N SER A 645 -13.67 44.71 42.61
CA SER A 645 -13.05 44.73 43.93
C SER A 645 -12.76 46.15 44.42
N PHE A 646 -12.41 47.05 43.50
CA PHE A 646 -12.22 48.46 43.77
C PHE A 646 -13.56 49.14 44.10
N GLU A 647 -14.60 48.93 43.31
CA GLU A 647 -15.97 49.42 43.58
C GLU A 647 -16.49 48.91 44.94
N ALA A 648 -16.23 47.64 45.29
CA ALA A 648 -16.60 47.08 46.59
C ALA A 648 -15.83 47.71 47.77
N SER A 649 -14.59 48.15 47.54
CA SER A 649 -13.75 48.80 48.57
C SER A 649 -14.10 50.29 48.77
N LEU A 650 -14.71 50.95 47.77
CA LEU A 650 -15.11 52.36 47.83
C LEU A 650 -16.37 52.62 48.66
N GLY A 651 -17.32 51.68 48.76
CA GLY A 651 -18.56 51.86 49.53
C GLY A 651 -19.54 52.90 48.95
N GLU A 652 -20.79 52.95 49.44
CA GLU A 652 -21.88 53.75 48.83
C GLU A 652 -21.76 55.29 49.07
N ASP A 653 -20.90 55.77 49.99
CA ASP A 653 -20.78 57.20 50.35
C ASP A 653 -19.34 57.62 50.71
N ASN A 654 -18.48 57.89 49.72
CA ASN A 654 -17.12 58.42 49.94
C ASN A 654 -16.86 59.71 49.13
N GLU A 655 -16.54 60.81 49.80
CA GLU A 655 -16.24 62.12 49.18
C GLU A 655 -15.00 62.09 48.28
N PHE A 656 -14.13 61.09 48.45
CA PHE A 656 -12.89 60.90 47.68
C PHE A 656 -13.02 59.86 46.55
N ALA A 657 -14.23 59.37 46.23
CA ALA A 657 -14.43 58.32 45.22
C ALA A 657 -13.94 58.74 43.83
N ASP A 658 -14.21 59.97 43.42
CA ASP A 658 -13.74 60.53 42.15
C ASP A 658 -12.20 60.62 42.12
N PHE A 659 -11.59 61.07 43.22
CA PHE A 659 -10.14 61.18 43.36
C PHE A 659 -9.42 59.82 43.35
N LEU A 660 -9.95 58.81 44.06
CA LEU A 660 -9.39 57.45 44.07
C LEU A 660 -9.60 56.74 42.72
N THR A 661 -10.71 57.02 42.04
CA THR A 661 -10.97 56.50 40.69
C THR A 661 -10.01 57.14 39.68
N ASP A 662 -9.70 58.43 39.83
CA ASP A 662 -8.71 59.12 39.00
C ASP A 662 -7.29 58.62 39.28
N ILE A 663 -6.92 58.34 40.54
CA ILE A 663 -5.64 57.70 40.88
C ILE A 663 -5.57 56.31 40.27
N LEU A 664 -6.62 55.50 40.42
CA LEU A 664 -6.66 54.17 39.80
C LEU A 664 -6.46 54.32 38.30
N LYS A 665 -7.26 55.16 37.61
CA LYS A 665 -7.22 55.41 36.16
C LYS A 665 -5.91 56.00 35.63
N LYS A 666 -5.16 56.72 36.46
CA LYS A 666 -3.91 57.36 36.04
C LYS A 666 -2.83 56.31 35.73
N ASP A 667 -2.27 56.38 34.53
CA ASP A 667 -1.11 55.57 34.16
C ASP A 667 0.15 56.19 34.75
N VAL A 668 0.94 55.37 35.45
CA VAL A 668 2.26 55.77 35.98
C VAL A 668 3.33 55.14 35.08
N GLU A 669 4.07 55.96 34.35
CA GLU A 669 5.27 55.53 33.65
C GLU A 669 6.36 55.14 34.66
N PHE A 670 6.43 53.85 35.01
CA PHE A 670 7.57 53.31 35.72
C PHE A 670 8.71 53.08 34.72
N VAL A 671 9.68 53.99 34.70
CA VAL A 671 10.98 53.78 34.04
C VAL A 671 11.70 52.64 34.78
N GLU A 672 11.64 51.43 34.24
CA GLU A 672 12.53 50.35 34.64
C GLU A 672 13.97 50.79 34.40
N LYS A 673 14.74 50.95 35.48
CA LYS A 673 16.20 51.05 35.40
C LYS A 673 16.71 49.73 34.83
N LYS A 674 17.05 49.73 33.54
CA LYS A 674 17.94 48.71 32.96
C LYS A 674 19.22 48.69 33.78
N GLU A 675 19.46 47.60 34.50
CA GLU A 675 20.79 47.29 35.00
C GLU A 675 21.73 47.20 33.80
N VAL A 676 22.74 48.08 33.83
CA VAL A 676 23.86 48.08 32.90
C VAL A 676 24.74 46.88 33.23
N GLY A 677 24.56 45.78 32.51
CA GLY A 677 25.59 44.76 32.32
C GLY A 677 26.37 45.10 31.04
N ARG A 678 27.53 45.75 31.19
CA ARG A 678 28.53 45.87 30.12
C ARG A 678 29.33 44.57 30.04
N GLU A 679 29.57 44.12 28.81
CA GLU A 679 30.72 43.37 28.24
C GLU A 679 30.15 42.45 27.14
N ALA A 680 30.62 42.37 25.90
CA ALA A 680 31.63 43.06 25.11
C ALA A 680 31.30 42.78 23.63
N ASP A 681 31.95 43.52 22.72
CA ASP A 681 31.85 43.41 21.26
C ASP A 681 31.90 41.98 20.71
N GLU A 682 31.12 41.71 19.65
CA GLU A 682 31.72 41.29 18.37
C GLU A 682 30.79 41.55 17.15
N LYS A 683 31.43 42.16 16.16
CA LYS A 683 31.00 42.58 14.81
C LYS A 683 30.20 41.51 14.05
N ASN A 684 29.19 41.91 13.28
CA ASN A 684 29.31 41.79 11.82
C ASN A 684 28.37 42.71 11.04
N GLU A 685 28.92 43.24 9.97
CA GLU A 685 28.34 44.20 9.03
C GLU A 685 27.30 43.54 8.12
N ASN A 686 26.26 44.29 7.73
CA ASN A 686 26.03 44.58 6.32
C ASN A 686 25.00 45.72 6.17
N LYS A 687 25.49 46.79 5.54
CA LYS A 687 24.71 47.91 5.00
C LYS A 687 24.19 47.49 3.63
N GLU A 688 22.93 47.82 3.32
CA GLU A 688 22.62 48.41 2.02
C GLU A 688 21.69 49.61 2.23
N VAL A 689 22.00 50.66 1.49
CA VAL A 689 21.41 52.00 1.53
C VAL A 689 20.68 52.21 0.23
N ASP A 690 19.44 52.67 0.30
CA ASP A 690 18.79 53.52 -0.71
C ASP A 690 17.76 54.36 0.07
N GLY A 691 17.90 55.68 0.25
CA GLY A 691 17.67 56.71 -0.78
C GLY A 691 16.19 56.66 -1.19
N GLU A 692 15.25 57.56 -0.86
CA GLU A 692 15.28 59.01 -0.70
C GLU A 692 14.03 59.48 0.10
N LYS A 693 14.18 60.57 0.88
CA LYS A 693 13.08 61.40 1.44
C LYS A 693 12.62 62.39 0.35
N PRO A 694 11.41 62.99 0.38
CA PRO A 694 11.07 64.12 1.28
C PRO A 694 9.60 64.05 1.78
N GLY A 695 9.18 64.57 2.93
CA GLY A 695 9.47 65.86 3.52
C GLY A 695 8.12 66.57 3.73
N LEU A 696 7.62 66.58 4.97
CA LEU A 696 6.60 67.54 5.40
C LEU A 696 6.89 67.90 6.86
N LYS A 697 7.38 69.12 7.03
CA LYS A 697 7.41 69.85 8.29
C LYS A 697 6.13 70.68 8.37
N THR A 698 5.45 70.59 9.50
CA THR A 698 4.59 71.60 10.16
C THR A 698 3.96 70.88 11.35
N ASP A 699 3.90 71.36 12.59
CA ASP A 699 4.38 72.57 13.23
C ASP A 699 4.59 72.24 14.72
N GLU A 700 5.54 72.94 15.34
CA GLU A 700 5.51 73.16 16.78
C GLU A 700 4.27 73.98 17.10
N GLU A 701 3.44 73.54 18.04
CA GLU A 701 2.85 74.43 19.03
C GLU A 701 2.26 73.61 20.20
N ASN A 702 2.96 73.71 21.32
CA ASN A 702 2.39 74.07 22.61
C ASN A 702 1.35 73.11 23.23
N CYS A 703 1.80 72.29 24.17
CA CYS A 703 1.22 72.33 25.51
C CYS A 703 2.27 71.90 26.53
N GLY A 704 2.94 72.90 27.10
CA GLY A 704 3.53 72.73 28.41
C GLY A 704 2.43 72.42 29.40
N SER A 705 2.34 71.17 29.83
CA SER A 705 1.95 70.87 31.20
C SER A 705 3.24 70.51 31.92
N GLU A 706 3.64 71.38 32.84
CA GLU A 706 4.51 70.98 33.92
C GLU A 706 3.91 69.72 34.53
N ASP A 707 4.56 68.58 34.31
CA ASP A 707 4.44 67.44 35.22
C ASP A 707 5.02 67.92 36.55
N VAL A 708 4.16 68.59 37.32
CA VAL A 708 4.24 68.55 38.76
C VAL A 708 4.23 67.08 39.09
N ALA A 709 5.41 66.57 39.43
CA ALA A 709 5.59 65.32 40.13
C ALA A 709 4.76 65.40 41.41
N PHE A 710 3.46 65.11 41.30
CA PHE A 710 2.61 64.79 42.42
C PHE A 710 3.08 63.41 42.86
N ASP A 711 4.00 63.42 43.81
CA ASP A 711 4.43 62.27 44.57
C ASP A 711 3.18 61.63 45.17
N GLY A 712 2.75 60.50 44.59
CA GLY A 712 1.50 59.79 44.91
C GLY A 712 1.54 59.09 46.28
N CYS A 713 2.15 59.72 47.27
CA CYS A 713 2.38 59.19 48.62
C CYS A 713 1.81 60.09 49.74
N LEU A 714 1.09 61.16 49.42
CA LEU A 714 0.41 61.97 50.44
C LEU A 714 -1.09 61.68 50.44
N CYS A 715 -1.53 60.92 51.44
CA CYS A 715 -2.94 60.77 51.80
C CYS A 715 -3.59 62.15 52.01
N PRO A 716 -4.70 62.48 51.32
CA PRO A 716 -5.49 63.66 51.65
C PRO A 716 -5.97 63.60 53.11
N GLU A 717 -5.94 64.73 53.84
CA GLU A 717 -6.46 64.82 55.21
C GLU A 717 -7.96 64.46 55.24
N GLY A 718 -8.26 63.26 55.73
CA GLY A 718 -9.62 62.71 55.84
C GLY A 718 -9.85 61.35 55.15
N CYS A 719 -8.90 60.83 54.37
CA CYS A 719 -8.98 59.49 53.78
C CYS A 719 -8.30 58.44 54.67
N SER A 720 -8.86 57.23 54.81
CA SER A 720 -8.20 56.16 55.57
C SER A 720 -6.96 55.67 54.81
N GLU A 721 -5.82 55.66 55.50
CA GLU A 721 -4.50 55.26 54.97
C GLU A 721 -4.54 53.86 54.32
N ASP A 722 -5.35 52.96 54.88
CA ASP A 722 -5.57 51.62 54.34
C ASP A 722 -6.29 51.60 52.98
N LEU A 723 -7.28 52.47 52.74
CA LEU A 723 -7.99 52.53 51.44
C LEU A 723 -7.10 53.11 50.35
N PHE A 724 -6.27 54.09 50.71
CA PHE A 724 -5.31 54.70 49.79
C PHE A 724 -4.21 53.71 49.38
N LEU A 725 -3.61 53.00 50.34
CA LEU A 725 -2.61 51.95 50.06
C LEU A 725 -3.19 50.80 49.23
N ASN A 726 -4.42 50.38 49.52
CA ASN A 726 -5.13 49.38 48.72
C ASN A 726 -5.40 49.87 47.29
N THR A 727 -5.74 51.15 47.10
CA THR A 727 -5.95 51.74 45.77
C THR A 727 -4.65 51.75 44.95
N ILE A 728 -3.51 52.07 45.56
CA ILE A 728 -2.19 52.00 44.90
C ILE A 728 -1.81 50.55 44.56
N GLN A 729 -2.14 49.59 45.44
CA GLN A 729 -1.90 48.18 45.18
C GLN A 729 -2.76 47.66 44.01
N LEU A 730 -4.04 48.03 43.95
CA LEU A 730 -4.95 47.71 42.85
C LEU A 730 -4.52 48.38 41.55
N GLN A 731 -3.99 49.61 41.60
CA GLN A 731 -3.40 50.29 40.44
C GLN A 731 -2.19 49.53 39.89
N ARG A 732 -1.28 49.07 40.76
CA ARG A 732 -0.13 48.23 40.33
C ARG A 732 -0.59 46.90 39.71
N GLN A 733 -1.60 46.27 40.29
CA GLN A 733 -2.17 45.03 39.75
C GLN A 733 -2.85 45.25 38.40
N ARG A 734 -3.55 46.39 38.22
CA ARG A 734 -4.16 46.74 36.93
C ARG A 734 -3.11 46.95 35.86
N ILE A 735 -2.09 47.76 36.12
CA ILE A 735 -0.99 48.01 35.17
C ILE A 735 -0.29 46.69 34.80
N GLY A 736 -0.13 45.77 35.76
CA GLY A 736 0.40 44.43 35.49
C GLY A 736 -0.50 43.59 34.56
N ILE A 737 -1.82 43.63 34.76
CA ILE A 737 -2.80 42.94 33.91
C ILE A 737 -2.87 43.59 32.52
N GLU A 738 -2.84 44.92 32.42
CA GLU A 738 -2.85 45.68 31.16
C GLU A 738 -1.60 45.39 30.33
N LYS A 739 -0.41 45.37 30.94
CA LYS A 739 0.82 44.97 30.26
C LYS A 739 0.75 43.53 29.74
N ALA A 740 0.32 42.58 30.57
CA ALA A 740 0.15 41.19 30.15
C ALA A 740 -0.89 41.05 29.02
N LEU A 741 -1.95 41.85 29.05
CA LEU A 741 -2.99 41.86 28.03
C LEU A 741 -2.49 42.45 26.71
N GLU A 742 -1.64 43.47 26.73
CA GLU A 742 -1.01 44.03 25.53
C GLU A 742 0.07 43.08 24.95
N GLU A 743 0.84 42.42 25.82
CA GLU A 743 1.79 41.37 25.42
C GLU A 743 1.08 40.19 24.73
N GLU A 744 0.00 39.67 25.32
CA GLU A 744 -0.78 38.57 24.73
C GLU A 744 -1.51 38.99 23.45
N LYS A 745 -2.02 40.22 23.38
CA LYS A 745 -2.55 40.78 22.11
C LYS A 745 -1.49 40.86 21.02
N LYS A 746 -0.25 41.24 21.37
CA LYS A 746 0.87 41.31 20.43
C LYS A 746 1.26 39.92 19.94
N VAL A 747 1.38 38.94 20.85
CA VAL A 747 1.63 37.53 20.49
C VAL A 747 0.53 36.98 19.58
N ALA A 748 -0.74 37.24 19.90
CA ALA A 748 -1.87 36.84 19.05
C ALA A 748 -1.85 37.53 17.67
N ALA A 749 -1.41 38.80 17.60
CA ALA A 749 -1.25 39.50 16.33
C ALA A 749 -0.12 38.92 15.47
N ASP A 750 0.99 38.52 16.09
CA ASP A 750 2.13 37.91 15.38
C ASP A 750 1.80 36.48 14.90
N LEU A 751 1.14 35.65 15.74
CA LEU A 751 0.60 34.35 15.32
C LEU A 751 -0.41 34.49 14.16
N LYS A 752 -1.25 35.54 14.17
CA LYS A 752 -2.17 35.83 13.05
C LYS A 752 -1.43 36.20 11.77
N LYS A 753 -0.30 36.91 11.84
CA LYS A 753 0.53 37.22 10.66
C LYS A 753 1.15 35.95 10.09
N GLU A 754 1.69 35.08 10.94
CA GLU A 754 2.27 33.79 10.52
C GLU A 754 1.22 32.86 9.91
N TYR A 755 0.03 32.78 10.51
CA TYR A 755 -1.11 32.04 9.95
C TYR A 755 -1.48 32.55 8.56
N ASN A 756 -1.61 33.88 8.38
CA ASN A 756 -1.94 34.47 7.08
C ASN A 756 -0.83 34.22 6.04
N ALA A 757 0.44 34.22 6.45
CA ALA A 757 1.55 33.90 5.57
C ALA A 757 1.52 32.43 5.12
N LEU A 758 1.23 31.49 6.02
CA LEU A 758 1.07 30.07 5.69
C LEU A 758 -0.17 29.81 4.83
N ALA A 759 -1.28 30.49 5.08
CA ALA A 759 -2.50 30.37 4.27
C ALA A 759 -2.30 30.88 2.84
N LYS A 760 -1.42 31.86 2.63
CA LYS A 760 -1.00 32.27 1.27
C LYS A 760 -0.17 31.19 0.60
N LYS A 761 0.82 30.62 1.31
CA LYS A 761 1.64 29.51 0.80
C LYS A 761 0.81 28.26 0.46
N GLU A 762 -0.22 27.95 1.26
CA GLU A 762 -1.15 26.85 0.96
C GLU A 762 -1.85 27.07 -0.37
N LYS A 763 -2.37 28.28 -0.63
CA LYS A 763 -3.00 28.62 -1.91
C LYS A 763 -2.02 28.57 -3.08
N GLU A 764 -0.79 29.03 -2.88
CA GLU A 764 0.26 28.94 -3.89
C GLU A 764 0.56 27.47 -4.25
N ILE A 765 0.70 26.60 -3.23
CA ILE A 765 0.89 25.15 -3.43
C ILE A 765 -0.34 24.51 -4.08
N GLU A 766 -1.57 24.89 -3.69
CA GLU A 766 -2.79 24.40 -4.33
C GLU A 766 -2.83 24.77 -5.82
N THR A 767 -2.48 26.02 -6.17
CA THR A 767 -2.38 26.42 -7.58
C THR A 767 -1.26 25.69 -8.33
N SER A 768 -0.11 25.46 -7.68
CA SER A 768 0.99 24.69 -8.24
C SER A 768 0.57 23.23 -8.47
N LEU A 769 -0.11 22.63 -7.51
CA LEU A 769 -0.64 21.27 -7.56
C LEU A 769 -1.64 21.14 -8.73
N ASP A 770 -2.56 22.10 -8.87
CA ASP A 770 -3.50 22.16 -9.99
C ASP A 770 -2.79 22.29 -11.33
N THR A 771 -1.72 23.09 -11.43
CA THR A 771 -0.93 23.18 -12.67
C THR A 771 -0.20 21.88 -13.00
N THR A 772 0.46 21.24 -12.02
CA THR A 772 1.15 19.96 -12.24
C THR A 772 0.17 18.83 -12.55
N ASN A 773 -1.04 18.84 -11.96
CA ASN A 773 -2.09 17.88 -12.29
C ASN A 773 -2.59 18.05 -13.73
N ARG A 774 -2.76 19.29 -14.20
CA ARG A 774 -3.13 19.57 -15.61
C ARG A 774 -2.02 19.16 -16.57
N GLU A 775 -0.76 19.36 -16.21
CA GLU A 775 0.39 18.88 -16.99
C GLU A 775 0.43 17.35 -17.05
N LEU A 776 0.18 16.67 -15.93
CA LEU A 776 0.05 15.21 -15.90
C LEU A 776 -1.12 14.75 -16.79
N GLU A 777 -2.29 15.39 -16.70
CA GLU A 777 -3.43 15.07 -17.58
C GLU A 777 -3.08 15.27 -19.05
N ALA A 778 -2.45 16.39 -19.42
CA ALA A 778 -1.97 16.65 -20.77
C ALA A 778 -0.95 15.60 -21.24
N PHE A 779 -0.05 15.16 -20.36
CA PHE A 779 0.90 14.08 -20.66
C PHE A 779 0.19 12.74 -20.87
N GLN A 780 -0.84 12.42 -20.07
CA GLN A 780 -1.66 11.21 -20.28
C GLN A 780 -2.37 11.25 -21.63
N TRP A 781 -2.81 12.43 -22.08
CA TRP A 781 -3.37 12.62 -23.42
C TRP A 781 -2.35 12.38 -24.52
N GLU A 782 -1.14 12.95 -24.40
CA GLU A 782 -0.05 12.74 -25.34
C GLU A 782 0.33 11.25 -25.44
N LYS A 783 0.37 10.55 -24.29
CA LYS A 783 0.58 9.11 -24.20
C LYS A 783 -0.51 8.33 -24.94
N LEU A 784 -1.78 8.67 -24.73
CA LEU A 784 -2.91 8.05 -25.43
C LEU A 784 -2.83 8.30 -26.94
N GLN A 785 -2.47 9.52 -27.35
CA GLN A 785 -2.31 9.88 -28.75
C GLN A 785 -1.23 9.03 -29.42
N ARG A 786 -0.05 8.90 -28.80
CA ARG A 786 1.04 8.03 -29.30
C ARG A 786 0.65 6.56 -29.37
N LEU A 787 -0.17 6.07 -28.42
CA LEU A 787 -0.69 4.71 -28.47
C LEU A 787 -1.73 4.53 -29.59
N ASN A 788 -2.55 5.54 -29.86
CA ASN A 788 -3.55 5.49 -30.93
C ASN A 788 -2.94 5.58 -32.35
N GLU A 789 -1.69 6.03 -32.48
CA GLU A 789 -0.95 6.00 -33.75
C GLU A 789 -0.57 4.58 -34.18
N LEU A 790 -0.61 3.61 -33.26
CA LEU A 790 -0.32 2.21 -33.58
C LEU A 790 -1.46 1.55 -34.35
N TYR A 791 -1.11 0.87 -35.44
CA TYR A 791 -2.06 0.10 -36.23
C TYR A 791 -2.41 -1.22 -35.56
N VAL A 792 -3.71 -1.46 -35.37
CA VAL A 792 -4.24 -2.73 -34.87
C VAL A 792 -4.87 -3.50 -36.02
N ALA A 793 -4.39 -4.72 -36.27
CA ALA A 793 -4.96 -5.60 -37.28
C ALA A 793 -6.23 -6.28 -36.75
N VAL A 794 -7.36 -6.10 -37.46
CA VAL A 794 -8.63 -6.75 -37.12
C VAL A 794 -9.09 -7.65 -38.28
N PRO A 795 -9.10 -8.99 -38.11
CA PRO A 795 -9.56 -9.89 -39.16
C PRO A 795 -11.09 -9.90 -39.23
N LEU A 796 -11.65 -9.30 -40.28
CA LEU A 796 -13.08 -9.30 -40.56
C LEU A 796 -13.45 -10.37 -41.57
N ARG A 797 -14.60 -11.02 -41.37
CA ARG A 797 -15.24 -11.85 -42.40
C ARG A 797 -16.08 -10.97 -43.30
N LEU A 798 -16.18 -11.31 -44.59
CA LEU A 798 -16.90 -10.51 -45.57
C LEU A 798 -18.35 -10.22 -45.17
N HIS A 799 -19.05 -11.18 -44.56
CA HIS A 799 -20.43 -11.01 -44.07
C HIS A 799 -20.56 -10.05 -42.87
N GLN A 800 -19.46 -9.68 -42.21
CA GLN A 800 -19.48 -8.78 -41.06
C GLN A 800 -19.41 -7.31 -41.49
N VAL A 801 -19.08 -7.04 -42.75
CA VAL A 801 -19.02 -5.68 -43.30
C VAL A 801 -20.43 -5.26 -43.71
N GLN A 802 -21.02 -4.35 -42.93
CA GLN A 802 -22.38 -3.82 -43.18
C GLN A 802 -22.35 -2.41 -43.82
N CYS A 803 -21.17 -1.77 -43.88
CA CYS A 803 -20.97 -0.48 -44.53
C CYS A 803 -20.77 -0.67 -46.05
N LEU A 804 -21.86 -0.92 -46.76
CA LEU A 804 -21.89 -0.95 -48.23
C LEU A 804 -22.18 0.48 -48.74
N VAL A 805 -21.34 0.98 -49.64
CA VAL A 805 -21.59 2.23 -50.38
C VAL A 805 -22.11 1.80 -51.75
N ASP A 806 -23.34 2.19 -52.10
CA ASP A 806 -24.00 1.80 -53.36
C ASP A 806 -24.08 0.29 -53.64
N GLY A 807 -24.12 -0.54 -52.58
CA GLY A 807 -24.22 -2.00 -52.70
C GLY A 807 -22.91 -2.72 -53.03
N GLU A 808 -21.81 -1.98 -53.22
CA GLU A 808 -20.46 -2.52 -53.40
C GLU A 808 -19.59 -2.33 -52.15
N MET A 809 -18.56 -3.17 -52.01
CA MET A 809 -17.62 -3.08 -50.90
C MET A 809 -16.62 -1.95 -51.14
N PRO A 810 -16.48 -0.98 -50.22
CA PRO A 810 -15.49 0.08 -50.34
C PRO A 810 -14.07 -0.49 -50.47
N ARG A 811 -13.26 0.11 -51.36
CA ARG A 811 -11.83 -0.24 -51.48
C ARG A 811 -11.01 0.28 -50.30
N ASP A 812 -11.43 1.41 -49.74
CA ASP A 812 -10.79 2.06 -48.59
C ASP A 812 -11.76 2.16 -47.40
N PHE A 813 -11.31 1.73 -46.23
CA PHE A 813 -12.07 1.76 -44.98
C PHE A 813 -11.62 2.87 -44.01
N SER A 814 -10.73 3.77 -44.43
CA SER A 814 -10.11 4.76 -43.54
C SER A 814 -11.08 5.75 -42.87
N GLN A 815 -12.27 5.96 -43.46
CA GLN A 815 -13.32 6.82 -42.89
C GLN A 815 -14.41 6.03 -42.13
N THR A 816 -14.24 4.71 -41.97
CA THR A 816 -15.25 3.85 -41.33
C THR A 816 -14.89 3.52 -39.89
N LEU A 817 -15.91 3.46 -39.03
CA LEU A 817 -15.75 3.06 -37.62
C LEU A 817 -16.21 1.62 -37.44
N VAL A 818 -15.40 0.83 -36.73
CA VAL A 818 -15.71 -0.57 -36.40
C VAL A 818 -16.33 -0.63 -35.01
N PHE A 819 -17.60 -1.05 -34.93
CA PHE A 819 -18.32 -1.26 -33.67
C PHE A 819 -18.58 -2.75 -33.42
N THR A 820 -18.63 -3.14 -32.16
CA THR A 820 -19.15 -4.46 -31.79
C THR A 820 -20.68 -4.43 -31.88
N ASN A 821 -21.30 -5.54 -32.32
CA ASN A 821 -22.77 -5.62 -32.41
C ASN A 821 -23.45 -5.31 -31.06
N GLN A 822 -22.82 -5.70 -29.94
CA GLN A 822 -23.31 -5.41 -28.59
C GLN A 822 -23.31 -3.91 -28.29
N SER A 823 -22.20 -3.21 -28.59
CA SER A 823 -22.11 -1.76 -28.38
C SER A 823 -23.11 -0.99 -29.23
N LEU A 824 -23.33 -1.40 -30.48
CA LEU A 824 -24.31 -0.79 -31.36
C LEU A 824 -25.75 -0.98 -30.85
N GLN A 825 -26.11 -2.20 -30.44
CA GLN A 825 -27.41 -2.48 -29.83
C GLN A 825 -27.62 -1.71 -28.53
N TYR A 826 -26.58 -1.60 -27.69
CA TYR A 826 -26.62 -0.82 -26.47
C TYR A 826 -26.88 0.66 -26.76
N LEU A 827 -26.17 1.26 -27.71
CA LEU A 827 -26.38 2.66 -28.10
C LEU A 827 -27.79 2.90 -28.64
N GLN A 828 -28.32 1.97 -29.44
CA GLN A 828 -29.70 2.03 -29.92
C GLN A 828 -30.72 1.99 -28.78
N LYS A 829 -30.53 1.10 -27.79
CA LYS A 829 -31.38 1.05 -26.59
C LYS A 829 -31.26 2.32 -25.75
N ARG A 830 -30.03 2.79 -25.51
CA ARG A 830 -29.75 3.99 -24.73
C ARG A 830 -30.41 5.24 -25.31
N ILE A 831 -30.51 5.36 -26.63
CA ILE A 831 -31.25 6.45 -27.28
C ILE A 831 -32.73 6.45 -26.88
N VAL A 832 -33.35 5.28 -26.74
CA VAL A 832 -34.74 5.15 -26.28
C VAL A 832 -34.83 5.49 -24.80
N ASP A 833 -33.91 4.98 -23.98
CA ASP A 833 -33.88 5.25 -22.53
C ASP A 833 -33.71 6.76 -22.24
N LEU A 834 -32.78 7.43 -22.93
CA LEU A 834 -32.56 8.87 -22.81
C LEU A 834 -33.80 9.69 -23.21
N ARG A 835 -34.59 9.21 -24.19
CA ARG A 835 -35.86 9.86 -24.54
C ARG A 835 -36.86 9.73 -23.40
N ASN A 836 -36.93 8.58 -22.74
CA ASN A 836 -37.81 8.36 -21.59
C ASN A 836 -37.37 9.16 -20.36
N GLU A 837 -36.07 9.16 -20.05
CA GLU A 837 -35.47 9.97 -18.97
C GLU A 837 -35.75 11.46 -19.20
N LYS A 838 -35.59 11.96 -20.43
CA LYS A 838 -35.93 13.34 -20.78
C LYS A 838 -37.41 13.68 -20.56
N ILE A 839 -38.33 12.73 -20.76
CA ILE A 839 -39.75 12.92 -20.46
C ILE A 839 -39.97 12.98 -18.95
N MET A 840 -39.39 12.04 -18.19
CA MET A 840 -39.48 12.01 -16.73
C MET A 840 -38.91 13.28 -16.09
N GLN A 841 -37.72 13.72 -16.50
CA GLN A 841 -37.10 14.95 -15.98
C GLN A 841 -37.94 16.19 -16.30
N ARG A 842 -38.61 16.24 -17.46
CA ARG A 842 -39.57 17.31 -17.76
C ARG A 842 -40.79 17.30 -16.84
N GLU A 843 -41.27 16.13 -16.42
CA GLU A 843 -42.38 16.03 -15.46
C GLU A 843 -41.95 16.46 -14.06
N ILE A 844 -40.76 16.05 -13.61
CA ILE A 844 -40.17 16.50 -12.34
C ILE A 844 -40.00 18.02 -12.35
N HIS A 845 -39.40 18.58 -13.41
CA HIS A 845 -39.23 20.02 -13.56
C HIS A 845 -40.58 20.77 -13.56
N LYS A 846 -41.62 20.21 -14.18
CA LYS A 846 -42.98 20.81 -14.12
C LYS A 846 -43.51 20.84 -12.69
N LYS A 847 -43.41 19.73 -11.94
CA LYS A 847 -43.84 19.66 -10.53
C LYS A 847 -43.04 20.64 -9.66
N ALA A 848 -41.73 20.71 -9.83
CA ALA A 848 -40.87 21.66 -9.11
C ALA A 848 -41.24 23.11 -9.43
N TRP A 849 -41.57 23.42 -10.70
CA TRP A 849 -42.03 24.75 -11.10
C TRP A 849 -43.40 25.10 -10.50
N GLU A 850 -44.33 24.15 -10.44
CA GLU A 850 -45.62 24.31 -9.77
C GLU A 850 -45.45 24.56 -8.26
N GLN A 851 -44.58 23.80 -7.60
CA GLN A 851 -44.22 24.01 -6.19
C GLN A 851 -43.57 25.37 -5.97
N HIS A 852 -42.63 25.77 -6.83
CA HIS A 852 -42.01 27.09 -6.75
C HIS A 852 -43.05 28.20 -6.88
N LYS A 853 -44.01 28.07 -7.81
CA LYS A 853 -45.11 29.02 -7.98
C LYS A 853 -46.02 29.07 -6.74
N GLN A 854 -46.34 27.93 -6.15
CA GLN A 854 -47.12 27.84 -4.90
C GLN A 854 -46.39 28.54 -3.76
N LEU A 855 -45.10 28.23 -3.53
CA LEU A 855 -44.29 28.89 -2.50
C LEU A 855 -44.19 30.41 -2.70
N LEU A 856 -44.17 30.88 -3.94
CA LEU A 856 -44.16 32.32 -4.26
C LEU A 856 -45.52 32.98 -3.97
N GLN A 857 -46.62 32.25 -4.14
CA GLN A 857 -47.96 32.69 -3.71
C GLN A 857 -48.06 32.70 -2.19
N ASP A 858 -47.68 31.61 -1.53
CA ASP A 858 -47.67 31.49 -0.06
C ASP A 858 -46.79 32.57 0.58
N LYS A 859 -45.62 32.86 0.00
CA LYS A 859 -44.77 33.97 0.45
C LYS A 859 -45.50 35.31 0.40
N LYS A 860 -46.20 35.61 -0.70
CA LYS A 860 -46.99 36.85 -0.83
C LYS A 860 -48.16 36.88 0.15
N GLU A 861 -48.84 35.76 0.36
CA GLU A 861 -49.93 35.66 1.33
C GLU A 861 -49.43 35.85 2.75
N MET A 862 -48.28 35.25 3.11
CA MET A 862 -47.64 35.43 4.41
C MET A 862 -47.12 36.86 4.60
N GLU A 863 -46.53 37.48 3.57
CA GLU A 863 -46.14 38.90 3.61
C GLU A 863 -47.36 39.82 3.82
N ALA A 864 -48.48 39.54 3.16
CA ALA A 864 -49.72 40.28 3.34
C ALA A 864 -50.33 40.06 4.75
N GLU A 865 -50.28 38.84 5.27
CA GLU A 865 -50.74 38.54 6.63
C GLU A 865 -49.85 39.19 7.69
N ILE A 866 -48.52 39.20 7.49
CA ILE A 866 -47.58 39.94 8.35
C ILE A 866 -47.92 41.43 8.34
N GLN A 867 -48.12 42.04 7.18
CA GLN A 867 -48.52 43.46 7.07
C GLN A 867 -49.85 43.71 7.79
N ARG A 868 -50.86 42.83 7.61
CA ARG A 868 -52.15 42.94 8.30
C ARG A 868 -52.01 42.83 9.81
N LEU A 869 -51.16 41.93 10.30
CA LEU A 869 -50.87 41.77 11.72
C LEU A 869 -50.11 42.97 12.28
N GLU A 870 -49.14 43.50 11.55
CA GLU A 870 -48.41 44.73 11.89
C GLU A 870 -49.36 45.93 11.98
N GLU A 871 -50.24 46.12 10.99
CA GLU A 871 -51.27 47.16 11.01
C GLU A 871 -52.22 47.00 12.18
N ARG A 872 -52.68 45.77 12.46
CA ARG A 872 -53.54 45.48 13.62
C ARG A 872 -52.81 45.76 14.93
N CYS A 873 -51.55 45.37 15.06
CA CYS A 873 -50.71 45.67 16.22
C CYS A 873 -50.52 47.18 16.38
N ASN A 874 -50.23 47.90 15.30
CA ASN A 874 -50.12 49.36 15.27
C ASN A 874 -51.42 50.03 15.69
N HIS A 875 -52.57 49.56 15.18
CA HIS A 875 -53.88 50.08 15.57
C HIS A 875 -54.16 49.85 17.06
N LEU A 876 -53.94 48.63 17.56
CA LEU A 876 -54.10 48.31 18.99
C LEU A 876 -53.16 49.11 19.89
N MET A 877 -51.93 49.39 19.43
CA MET A 877 -50.98 50.24 20.15
C MET A 877 -51.44 51.70 20.15
N MET A 878 -51.98 52.20 19.04
CA MET A 878 -52.56 53.54 18.95
C MET A 878 -53.80 53.69 19.82
N GLU A 879 -54.70 52.71 19.85
CA GLU A 879 -55.88 52.72 20.73
C GLU A 879 -55.50 52.68 22.23
N LYS A 880 -54.50 51.87 22.60
CA LYS A 880 -54.12 51.68 24.00
C LYS A 880 -53.17 52.75 24.55
N PHE A 881 -52.22 53.24 23.73
CA PHE A 881 -51.15 54.14 24.17
C PHE A 881 -51.18 55.52 23.49
N GLY A 882 -52.01 55.72 22.46
CA GLY A 882 -52.09 56.99 21.71
C GLY A 882 -50.87 57.29 20.82
N ARG A 883 -49.87 56.41 20.81
CA ARG A 883 -48.63 56.48 20.04
C ARG A 883 -48.10 55.08 19.77
N LEU A 884 -47.30 54.91 18.72
CA LEU A 884 -46.56 53.66 18.49
C LEU A 884 -45.45 53.55 19.53
N VAL A 885 -45.39 52.41 20.23
CA VAL A 885 -44.42 52.17 21.30
C VAL A 885 -43.72 50.85 21.05
N ASP A 886 -42.40 50.80 21.24
CA ASP A 886 -41.67 49.54 21.28
C ASP A 886 -42.11 48.70 22.48
N PHE A 887 -42.89 47.67 22.22
CA PHE A 887 -43.49 46.82 23.24
C PHE A 887 -42.43 46.00 23.99
N GLU A 888 -41.31 45.65 23.35
CA GLU A 888 -40.23 44.89 23.99
C GLU A 888 -39.50 45.76 25.02
N ALA A 889 -39.25 47.03 24.68
CA ALA A 889 -38.71 48.02 25.60
C ALA A 889 -39.66 48.30 26.78
N VAL A 890 -40.97 48.44 26.52
CA VAL A 890 -41.97 48.65 27.59
C VAL A 890 -42.05 47.43 28.52
N GLN A 891 -42.03 46.23 27.95
CA GLN A 891 -42.05 44.99 28.73
C GLN A 891 -40.81 44.87 29.63
N ALA A 892 -39.63 45.26 29.13
CA ALA A 892 -38.38 45.30 29.87
C ALA A 892 -38.29 46.41 30.95
N HIS A 893 -39.18 47.40 30.96
CA HIS A 893 -39.20 48.51 31.93
C HIS A 893 -40.48 48.57 32.78
N SER A 894 -41.37 47.58 32.65
CA SER A 894 -42.69 47.55 33.32
C SER A 894 -42.62 47.50 34.85
N VAL A 895 -41.48 47.16 35.44
CA VAL A 895 -41.25 47.21 36.89
C VAL A 895 -39.91 47.86 37.20
N ASN A 896 -39.93 49.00 37.90
CA ASN A 896 -38.74 49.64 38.41
C ASN A 896 -38.28 48.92 39.69
N ILE A 897 -37.59 47.78 39.51
CA ILE A 897 -37.05 46.93 40.59
C ILE A 897 -36.21 47.74 41.60
N PRO A 898 -35.33 48.67 41.18
CA PRO A 898 -34.60 49.56 42.10
C PRO A 898 -35.52 50.37 43.02
N MET A 899 -36.60 50.95 42.48
CA MET A 899 -37.56 51.76 43.25
C MET A 899 -38.28 50.92 44.32
N GLU A 900 -38.69 49.70 44.00
CA GLU A 900 -39.35 48.84 45.00
C GLU A 900 -38.39 48.28 46.04
N LYS A 901 -37.14 47.99 45.68
CA LYS A 901 -36.07 47.69 46.65
C LYS A 901 -35.84 48.88 47.59
N MET A 902 -35.87 50.10 47.07
CA MET A 902 -35.72 51.32 47.86
C MET A 902 -36.88 51.53 48.85
N LYS A 903 -38.13 51.28 48.45
CA LYS A 903 -39.28 51.35 49.39
C LYS A 903 -39.15 50.38 50.55
N VAL A 904 -38.62 49.18 50.33
CA VAL A 904 -38.36 48.23 51.42
C VAL A 904 -37.23 48.68 52.33
N ARG A 905 -36.15 49.25 51.79
CA ARG A 905 -35.10 49.89 52.60
C ARG A 905 -35.64 51.03 53.47
N ILE A 906 -36.52 51.87 52.91
CA ILE A 906 -37.19 52.96 53.66
C ILE A 906 -38.05 52.39 54.79
N MET A 907 -38.86 51.36 54.53
CA MET A 907 -39.69 50.73 55.56
C MET A 907 -38.86 50.08 56.68
N GLU A 908 -37.68 49.53 56.36
CA GLU A 908 -36.75 49.00 57.35
C GLU A 908 -36.21 50.11 58.25
N LYS A 909 -35.80 51.23 57.65
CA LYS A 909 -35.34 52.42 58.37
C LYS A 909 -36.45 53.03 59.22
N GLU A 910 -37.67 53.12 58.71
CA GLU A 910 -38.84 53.59 59.47
C GLU A 910 -39.14 52.69 60.67
N TYR A 911 -38.96 51.37 60.54
CA TYR A 911 -39.13 50.45 61.65
C TYR A 911 -38.03 50.59 62.71
N GLU A 912 -36.77 50.76 62.29
CA GLU A 912 -35.65 51.09 63.18
C GLU A 912 -35.95 52.37 63.97
N HIS A 913 -36.34 53.45 63.29
CA HIS A 913 -36.70 54.72 63.92
C HIS A 913 -37.94 54.62 64.82
N PHE A 914 -38.92 53.79 64.48
CA PHE A 914 -40.08 53.56 65.34
C PHE A 914 -39.70 52.86 66.66
N VAL A 915 -38.76 51.92 66.61
CA VAL A 915 -38.24 51.26 67.82
C VAL A 915 -37.51 52.30 68.69
N GLU A 916 -36.66 53.13 68.09
CA GLU A 916 -35.96 54.21 68.78
C GLU A 916 -36.95 55.22 69.41
N LEU A 917 -37.97 55.66 68.67
CA LEU A 917 -39.02 56.57 69.16
C LEU A 917 -39.75 55.99 70.38
N ARG A 918 -40.09 54.69 70.35
CA ARG A 918 -40.75 54.02 71.48
C ARG A 918 -39.84 53.99 72.72
N GLU A 919 -38.54 53.89 72.56
CA GLU A 919 -37.58 54.00 73.67
C GLU A 919 -37.54 55.42 74.24
N TRP A 920 -37.54 56.43 73.37
CA TRP A 920 -37.63 57.83 73.76
C TRP A 920 -38.93 58.17 74.48
N GLU A 921 -40.08 57.69 74.01
CA GLU A 921 -41.39 57.88 74.66
C GLU A 921 -41.41 57.31 76.09
N LYS A 922 -40.86 56.11 76.30
CA LYS A 922 -40.71 55.55 77.65
C LYS A 922 -39.86 56.45 78.54
N ARG A 923 -38.78 57.02 78.00
CA ARG A 923 -37.90 57.96 78.70
C ARG A 923 -38.64 59.26 79.08
N ILE A 924 -39.46 59.79 78.16
CA ILE A 924 -40.29 60.97 78.39
C ILE A 924 -41.32 60.73 79.51
N VAL A 925 -42.00 59.58 79.51
CA VAL A 925 -42.97 59.23 80.57
C VAL A 925 -42.30 59.17 81.94
N VAL A 926 -41.09 58.61 82.04
CA VAL A 926 -40.31 58.58 83.28
C VAL A 926 -39.99 60.00 83.77
N LEU A 927 -39.55 60.89 82.87
CA LEU A 927 -39.24 62.29 83.19
C LEU A 927 -40.49 63.08 83.59
N GLN A 928 -41.62 62.89 82.91
CA GLN A 928 -42.90 63.52 83.25
C GLN A 928 -43.38 63.12 84.65
N HIS A 929 -43.17 61.86 85.04
CA HIS A 929 -43.49 61.38 86.40
C HIS A 929 -42.62 62.06 87.47
N GLN A 930 -41.33 62.26 87.19
CA GLN A 930 -40.43 63.00 88.08
C GLN A 930 -40.87 64.46 88.24
N LEU A 931 -41.25 65.11 87.14
CA LEU A 931 -41.72 66.50 87.14
C LEU A 931 -43.02 66.65 87.94
N THR A 932 -43.99 65.75 87.75
CA THR A 932 -45.24 65.76 88.53
C THR A 932 -45.02 65.53 90.03
N LYS A 933 -44.04 64.70 90.41
CA LYS A 933 -43.66 64.53 91.83
C LYS A 933 -43.12 65.82 92.43
N LEU A 934 -42.19 66.50 91.74
CA LEU A 934 -41.65 67.79 92.18
C LEU A 934 -42.73 68.88 92.28
N THR A 935 -43.66 68.93 91.33
CA THR A 935 -44.77 69.90 91.35
C THR A 935 -45.70 69.68 92.56
N LYS A 936 -46.00 68.42 92.92
CA LYS A 936 -46.79 68.08 94.12
C LYS A 936 -46.10 68.48 95.42
N GLU A 937 -44.78 68.28 95.51
CA GLU A 937 -43.99 68.70 96.68
C GLU A 937 -44.01 70.24 96.83
N ASN A 938 -43.92 70.98 95.73
CA ASN A 938 -43.97 72.44 95.75
C ASN A 938 -45.36 72.97 96.16
N THR A 939 -46.44 72.37 95.66
CA THR A 939 -47.81 72.72 96.09
C THR A 939 -48.06 72.41 97.57
N SER A 940 -47.50 71.32 98.10
CA SER A 940 -47.56 71.02 99.54
C SER A 940 -46.89 72.09 100.40
N LYS A 941 -45.70 72.57 100.00
CA LYS A 941 -45.00 73.67 100.69
C LYS A 941 -45.77 74.99 100.62
N LEU A 942 -46.40 75.29 99.48
CA LEU A 942 -47.28 76.45 99.32
C LEU A 942 -48.49 76.40 100.26
N HIS A 943 -49.10 75.23 100.44
CA HIS A 943 -50.19 75.05 101.40
C HIS A 943 -49.73 75.23 102.86
N GLN A 944 -48.53 74.77 103.21
CA GLN A 944 -47.94 75.03 104.54
C GLN A 944 -47.72 76.52 104.77
N LEU A 945 -47.18 77.24 103.78
CA LEU A 945 -46.98 78.69 103.84
C LEU A 945 -48.31 79.44 104.06
N ASN A 946 -49.37 79.04 103.36
CA ASN A 946 -50.67 79.68 103.48
C ASN A 946 -51.30 79.47 104.87
N ARG A 947 -51.05 78.32 105.51
CA ARG A 947 -51.46 78.03 106.89
C ARG A 947 -50.75 78.94 107.90
N PHE A 948 -49.42 79.11 107.77
CA PHE A 948 -48.67 80.07 108.60
C PHE A 948 -49.13 81.52 108.40
N CYS A 949 -49.54 81.89 107.19
CA CYS A 949 -50.09 83.22 106.92
C CYS A 949 -51.41 83.47 107.68
N HIS A 950 -52.27 82.45 107.79
CA HIS A 950 -53.52 82.56 108.57
C HIS A 950 -53.26 82.66 110.07
N GLU A 951 -52.31 81.88 110.60
CA GLU A 951 -51.90 81.97 112.03
C GLU A 951 -51.32 83.35 112.36
N LYS A 952 -50.49 83.91 111.47
CA LYS A 952 -49.98 85.27 111.60
C LYS A 952 -51.11 86.31 111.65
N HIS A 953 -52.10 86.18 110.77
CA HIS A 953 -53.21 87.14 110.71
C HIS A 953 -54.11 87.07 111.95
N GLN A 954 -54.31 85.87 112.53
CA GLN A 954 -55.03 85.70 113.80
C GLN A 954 -54.30 86.40 114.96
N LEU A 955 -52.98 86.25 115.06
CA LEU A 955 -52.17 86.93 116.08
C LEU A 955 -52.18 88.45 115.92
N GLU A 956 -52.20 88.98 114.68
CA GLU A 956 -52.32 90.42 114.42
C GLU A 956 -53.68 90.97 114.89
N THR A 957 -54.77 90.24 114.66
CA THR A 957 -56.10 90.65 115.14
C THR A 957 -56.26 90.60 116.66
N GLU A 958 -55.61 89.64 117.34
CA GLU A 958 -55.56 89.60 118.80
C GLU A 958 -54.80 90.81 119.38
N LEU A 959 -53.72 91.25 118.70
CA LEU A 959 -52.93 92.42 119.09
C LEU A 959 -53.70 93.75 118.94
N GLU A 960 -54.48 93.91 117.87
CA GLU A 960 -55.31 95.11 117.66
C GLU A 960 -56.39 95.26 118.75
N SER A 961 -57.02 94.16 119.19
CA SER A 961 -58.04 94.20 120.25
C SER A 961 -57.51 94.64 121.63
N LEU A 962 -56.23 94.36 121.95
CA LEU A 962 -55.59 94.77 123.20
C LEU A 962 -55.18 96.25 123.21
N THR A 963 -55.05 96.88 122.05
CA THR A 963 -54.68 98.31 121.92
C THR A 963 -55.88 99.27 122.04
N THR A 964 -57.12 98.77 121.92
CA THR A 964 -58.34 99.58 121.93
C THR A 964 -58.93 99.93 123.30
N ASP A 965 -58.45 99.33 124.40
CA ASP A 965 -59.06 99.47 125.75
C ASP A 965 -58.44 100.56 126.67
N LEU A 966 -57.39 101.28 126.26
CA LEU A 966 -56.68 102.26 127.12
C LEU A 966 -56.72 103.75 126.67
N GLY A 967 -57.58 104.12 125.71
CA GLY A 967 -57.51 105.45 125.06
C GLY A 967 -58.81 106.28 124.96
N ARG A 968 -59.87 106.00 125.72
CA ARG A 968 -61.24 106.52 125.44
C ARG A 968 -61.73 107.75 126.25
N ASP A 969 -60.89 108.44 127.03
CA ASP A 969 -61.34 109.58 127.89
C ASP A 969 -60.84 111.01 127.51
N PHE A 970 -60.35 111.26 126.29
CA PHE A 970 -59.98 112.63 125.87
C PHE A 970 -60.18 112.87 124.35
N GLN A 971 -61.42 113.01 123.86
CA GLN A 971 -61.67 113.61 122.52
C GLN A 971 -63.12 114.08 122.23
N ASP A 972 -63.81 114.67 123.20
CA ASP A 972 -65.04 115.44 122.94
C ASP A 972 -64.71 116.93 122.69
N SER A 973 -64.28 117.29 121.47
CA SER A 973 -64.16 118.71 121.08
C SER A 973 -64.23 119.06 119.57
N GLN A 974 -64.44 118.12 118.63
CA GLN A 974 -64.39 118.44 117.18
C GLN A 974 -65.65 118.16 116.37
N THR A 975 -66.82 118.07 117.00
CA THR A 975 -68.13 117.93 116.31
C THR A 975 -68.90 119.25 116.14
N ALA A 976 -68.39 120.38 116.66
CA ALA A 976 -69.00 121.70 116.49
C ALA A 976 -68.46 122.49 115.26
N ASP A 977 -67.21 122.27 114.86
CA ASP A 977 -66.55 123.10 113.84
C ASP A 977 -66.83 122.70 112.38
N SER A 978 -67.22 121.45 112.11
CA SER A 978 -67.58 121.01 110.76
C SER A 978 -68.95 121.54 110.31
N LYS A 979 -69.89 121.74 111.24
CA LYS A 979 -71.21 122.34 110.95
C LYS A 979 -71.15 123.86 110.78
N ALA A 980 -70.12 124.54 111.31
CA ALA A 980 -69.91 125.97 111.09
C ALA A 980 -69.40 126.27 109.66
N ARG A 981 -68.58 125.38 109.08
CA ARG A 981 -68.05 125.54 107.71
C ARG A 981 -69.12 125.40 106.63
N ALA A 982 -70.05 124.46 106.75
CA ALA A 982 -71.16 124.29 105.80
C ALA A 982 -72.15 125.47 105.77
N ARG A 983 -72.33 126.18 106.90
CA ARG A 983 -73.17 127.39 106.98
C ARG A 983 -72.49 128.63 106.40
N LEU A 984 -71.16 128.70 106.40
CA LEU A 984 -70.39 129.81 105.82
C LEU A 984 -70.34 129.76 104.30
N GLU A 985 -70.22 128.58 103.68
CA GLU A 985 -70.28 128.44 102.21
C GLU A 985 -71.67 128.77 101.65
N SER A 986 -72.74 128.40 102.37
CA SER A 986 -74.11 128.76 101.97
C SER A 986 -74.39 130.27 102.07
N ARG A 987 -73.75 130.98 103.03
CA ARG A 987 -73.82 132.45 103.13
C ARG A 987 -72.98 133.15 102.06
N LEU A 988 -71.85 132.57 101.66
CA LEU A 988 -70.99 133.10 100.59
C LEU A 988 -71.70 133.08 99.23
N ILE A 989 -72.43 132.00 98.91
CA ILE A 989 -73.23 131.90 97.68
C ILE A 989 -74.40 132.91 97.69
N HIS A 990 -75.01 133.20 98.85
CA HIS A 990 -76.06 134.21 98.96
C HIS A 990 -75.53 135.65 98.90
N MET A 991 -74.36 135.94 99.48
CA MET A 991 -73.70 137.26 99.37
C MET A 991 -73.23 137.56 97.95
N THR A 992 -72.80 136.55 97.20
CA THR A 992 -72.39 136.73 95.79
C THR A 992 -73.61 137.02 94.89
N ARG A 993 -74.77 136.41 95.18
CA ARG A 993 -76.05 136.73 94.50
C ARG A 993 -76.56 138.14 94.83
N ASN A 994 -76.39 138.60 96.07
CA ASN A 994 -76.79 139.96 96.46
C ASN A 994 -75.79 141.03 95.97
N MET A 995 -74.51 140.71 95.79
CA MET A 995 -73.54 141.62 95.16
C MET A 995 -73.80 141.81 93.66
N VAL A 996 -74.30 140.79 92.94
CA VAL A 996 -74.70 140.94 91.53
C VAL A 996 -76.00 141.75 91.41
N PHE A 997 -76.96 141.53 92.32
CA PHE A 997 -78.21 142.30 92.38
C PHE A 997 -77.99 143.77 92.77
N LEU A 998 -77.04 144.06 93.69
CA LEU A 998 -76.62 145.42 94.04
C LEU A 998 -75.71 146.08 92.98
N ARG A 999 -75.07 145.32 92.10
CA ARG A 999 -74.37 145.85 90.90
C ARG A 999 -75.35 146.21 89.78
N GLU A 1000 -76.45 145.49 89.65
CA GLU A 1000 -77.53 145.77 88.69
C GLU A 1000 -78.45 146.92 89.15
N GLU A 1001 -78.64 147.14 90.46
CA GLU A 1001 -79.38 148.30 90.98
C GLU A 1001 -78.54 149.60 91.09
N ILE A 1002 -77.21 149.52 91.24
CA ILE A 1002 -76.31 150.71 91.23
C ILE A 1002 -75.88 151.10 89.81
N ASN A 1003 -76.13 150.25 88.81
CA ASN A 1003 -76.23 150.66 87.39
C ASN A 1003 -77.62 151.20 87.04
N GLY A 1004 -78.40 151.60 88.04
CA GLY A 1004 -79.43 152.57 87.86
C GLY A 1004 -78.93 153.74 86.99
N VAL A 1005 -79.80 154.12 86.06
CA VAL A 1005 -80.29 155.49 86.11
C VAL A 1005 -79.15 156.51 86.04
N SER A 1006 -78.39 156.40 84.95
CA SER A 1006 -77.94 157.55 84.19
C SER A 1006 -78.09 157.26 82.70
N ILE A 1007 -79.12 157.89 82.11
CA ILE A 1007 -79.27 158.26 80.69
C ILE A 1007 -79.82 157.16 79.75
N LYS A 1008 -81.12 156.87 79.82
CA LYS A 1008 -82.21 157.42 78.97
C LYS A 1008 -83.48 156.60 79.09
#